data_AF-A0A1F2WDK6-F1
#
_entry.id   AF-A0A1F2WDK6-F1
#
_cell.length_a   1.000
_cell.length_b   1.000
_cell.length_c   1.000
_cell.angle_alpha   90.00
_cell.angle_beta   90.00
_cell.angle_gamma   90.00
#
_symmetry.space_group_name_H-M   'P 1'
#
loop_
_entity.id
_entity.type
_entity.pdbx_description
1 polymer ?
#
loop_
_entity_poly.entity_id
_entity_poly.type
_entity_poly.pdbx_seq_one_letter_code
_entity_poly.pdbx_strand_id
1 'polypeptide(L)'
;MKRTICLLLILIFILRIFSITSFSSPVNVREYLNGKFPAIFSFYLASLEDLDTYETEFIDLLEKLPTNEQRTYAREVYKNGFSIELLDELKQWQKTEEAPSWQKTEEAPSLKVAYPSRSGQRIGGSPLFIFGTTDASPAVKVTVNDEEVKKFDFRTGNFLTLVEVPKEEEFPIVVVASRGGERTLIERTVIYPRLWEELPRNPLTIHSTHIQPKQDQVLKEGDKLKVIIQGSPEAEAVFRIGDSSNEVSMEEVNDLPLPLEGQGIYMGSYTVQAEDVPFLRETSPQIITVTLRREDKEVSRELPGKVRFASGLPPRIVEVTGNRTRIYQVKENSFILHSSTLGGDGLPTQMVGYYILPGTRLEVIGVAGNYLRVNLGVKNYLIYQGDVKEMGNVINKPFTGLSKIGLNETKNEVEIRFNTRECIPFLIEDEPQQLRLILYGVKKSENIIQEGEAPSVQKIEIESPVQEESDAAAITIGMNQPLAGFDYRWEGTELVISVRKLPQISEDNPLRGRIIVIDPGHGGESSGAIGPGDIHEKDVVLEIGKFLQSMLKDKGAEVIMTRTKDVNVDLYERIDSALEHNADLFISIHANAHAEGADAINYHGHMTLYNYAYNQKLAEIILDNLVERIGLPRTRVWKRSDLVVLRRPQVPSVLVEAAFMMHPDDNWYLLQPKYQREFAGVIMNGIIDYFLSL
;
A
#
# COMPACT_ATOMS: atom_id res chain seq x y z
N MET A 1 79.32 -7.50 21.41
CA MET A 1 80.20 -8.07 22.45
C MET A 1 80.05 -7.27 23.73
N LYS A 2 79.64 -7.90 24.85
CA LYS A 2 79.62 -7.40 26.26
C LYS A 2 78.75 -6.13 26.56
N ARG A 3 77.63 -6.28 27.29
CA ARG A 3 77.43 -6.11 28.76
C ARG A 3 77.24 -4.62 29.14
N THR A 4 76.32 -4.22 30.04
CA THR A 4 75.88 -4.88 31.28
C THR A 4 74.39 -4.62 31.60
N ILE A 5 73.73 -5.60 32.25
CA ILE A 5 72.34 -5.57 32.75
C ILE A 5 72.34 -5.32 34.28
N CYS A 6 71.22 -4.83 34.81
CA CYS A 6 70.86 -4.75 36.24
C CYS A 6 71.66 -3.82 37.15
N LEU A 7 71.04 -2.69 37.51
CA LEU A 7 70.88 -2.25 38.90
C LEU A 7 69.90 -1.07 39.03
N LEU A 8 68.58 -1.33 38.91
CA LEU A 8 67.54 -0.50 39.54
C LEU A 8 66.18 -1.23 39.65
N LEU A 9 66.19 -2.39 40.30
CA LEU A 9 64.97 -3.04 40.82
C LEU A 9 65.05 -3.08 42.35
N ILE A 10 64.73 -1.94 42.98
CA ILE A 10 64.33 -1.77 44.38
C ILE A 10 63.69 -0.36 44.48
N LEU A 11 62.63 -0.25 45.28
CA LEU A 11 61.83 0.96 45.51
C LEU A 11 60.97 1.46 44.33
N ILE A 12 59.91 0.69 44.08
CA ILE A 12 58.58 1.29 44.22
C ILE A 12 58.51 1.91 45.62
N PHE A 13 58.60 3.24 45.76
CA PHE A 13 57.89 4.07 46.73
C PHE A 13 58.28 5.56 46.52
N ILE A 14 57.29 6.46 46.54
CA ILE A 14 57.45 7.94 46.51
C ILE A 14 58.01 8.54 45.20
N LEU A 15 57.16 8.61 44.17
CA LEU A 15 56.93 9.78 43.28
C LEU A 15 56.09 9.35 42.06
N ARG A 16 54.77 9.23 42.24
CA ARG A 16 53.80 8.98 41.16
C ARG A 16 52.57 9.88 41.29
N ILE A 17 52.83 11.19 41.32
CA ILE A 17 51.90 12.32 41.46
C ILE A 17 52.57 13.51 40.74
N PHE A 18 52.00 14.23 39.77
CA PHE A 18 50.75 14.04 38.99
C PHE A 18 51.07 14.05 37.48
N SER A 19 50.26 13.38 36.67
CA SER A 19 50.06 13.66 35.23
C SER A 19 48.72 13.06 34.83
N ILE A 20 47.63 13.79 35.10
CA ILE A 20 46.29 13.39 34.70
C ILE A 20 46.12 13.77 33.22
N THR A 21 46.25 12.79 32.33
CA THR A 21 45.60 12.84 31.02
C THR A 21 44.17 12.34 31.22
N SER A 22 43.20 13.25 31.28
CA SER A 22 41.79 12.89 31.28
C SER A 22 41.41 12.38 29.88
N PHE A 23 41.32 11.06 29.72
CA PHE A 23 40.48 10.50 28.68
C PHE A 23 39.03 10.76 29.08
N SER A 24 38.39 11.74 28.45
CA SER A 24 36.93 11.82 28.49
C SER A 24 36.38 10.66 27.66
N SER A 25 35.35 10.00 28.17
CA SER A 25 34.52 9.12 27.34
C SER A 25 33.97 9.91 26.15
N PRO A 26 33.80 9.30 24.95
CA PRO A 26 33.08 9.95 23.86
C PRO A 26 31.69 10.36 24.35
N VAL A 27 31.29 11.59 24.04
CA VAL A 27 30.01 12.14 24.48
C VAL A 27 28.97 11.79 23.41
N ASN A 28 27.96 10.99 23.78
CA ASN A 28 26.95 10.58 22.81
C ASN A 28 26.15 11.79 22.32
N VAL A 29 26.20 12.04 21.01
CA VAL A 29 25.59 13.21 20.36
C VAL A 29 24.11 13.36 20.72
N ARG A 30 23.36 12.24 20.72
CA ARG A 30 21.91 12.24 20.93
C ARG A 30 21.53 12.48 22.39
N GLU A 31 22.36 12.05 23.34
CA GLU A 31 22.20 12.42 24.76
C GLU A 31 22.57 13.89 24.99
N TYR A 32 23.62 14.39 24.32
CA TYR A 32 24.12 15.74 24.51
C TYR A 32 23.20 16.84 23.95
N LEU A 33 22.53 16.57 22.83
CA LEU A 33 21.55 17.49 22.22
C LEU A 33 20.21 17.53 22.97
N ASN A 34 19.94 16.56 23.86
CA ASN A 34 18.65 16.41 24.53
C ASN A 34 18.33 17.62 25.42
N GLY A 35 17.33 18.41 25.04
CA GLY A 35 16.90 19.63 25.74
C GLY A 35 17.65 20.91 25.35
N LYS A 36 18.72 20.83 24.54
CA LYS A 36 19.46 22.00 24.03
C LYS A 36 18.81 22.64 22.80
N PHE A 37 18.19 21.83 21.93
CA PHE A 37 17.62 22.30 20.67
C PHE A 37 16.21 21.74 20.42
N PRO A 38 15.38 22.41 19.60
CA PRO A 38 14.14 21.83 19.07
C PRO A 38 14.40 20.51 18.31
N ALA A 39 13.44 19.58 18.33
CA ALA A 39 13.64 18.22 17.81
C ALA A 39 14.14 18.12 16.35
N ILE A 40 13.81 19.10 15.50
CA ILE A 40 14.26 19.14 14.10
C ILE A 40 15.78 19.28 13.94
N PHE A 41 16.48 19.77 14.97
CA PHE A 41 17.94 19.85 15.00
C PHE A 41 18.59 18.50 15.28
N SER A 42 17.92 17.61 16.02
CA SER A 42 18.38 16.25 16.23
C SER A 42 18.45 15.46 14.93
N PHE A 43 17.63 15.77 13.92
CA PHE A 43 17.74 15.20 12.58
C PHE A 43 19.00 15.71 11.86
N TYR A 44 19.25 17.02 11.90
CA TYR A 44 20.39 17.63 11.21
C TYR A 44 21.76 17.28 11.85
N LEU A 45 21.83 17.22 13.17
CA LEU A 45 23.08 16.98 13.92
C LEU A 45 23.33 15.49 14.22
N ALA A 46 22.41 14.59 13.90
CA ALA A 46 22.63 13.14 14.02
C ALA A 46 23.56 12.55 12.94
N SER A 47 24.12 13.38 12.04
CA SER A 47 25.28 13.00 11.21
C SER A 47 26.58 12.93 12.02
N LEU A 48 26.63 13.57 13.19
CA LEU A 48 27.69 13.38 14.17
C LEU A 48 27.38 12.08 14.93
N GLU A 49 28.37 11.20 15.10
CA GLU A 49 28.19 9.88 15.75
C GLU A 49 28.53 9.94 17.25
N ASP A 50 29.79 10.26 17.58
CA ASP A 50 30.32 10.49 18.92
C ASP A 50 31.01 11.85 18.94
N LEU A 51 30.66 12.75 19.87
CA LEU A 51 31.24 14.10 19.90
C LEU A 51 32.67 14.09 20.40
N ASP A 52 33.56 14.67 19.60
CA ASP A 52 34.87 15.13 20.07
C ASP A 52 34.78 16.49 20.79
N THR A 53 35.92 17.02 21.24
CA THR A 53 35.96 18.28 22.00
C THR A 53 35.57 19.50 21.14
N TYR A 54 35.86 19.49 19.84
CA TYR A 54 35.55 20.57 18.90
C TYR A 54 34.08 20.52 18.47
N GLU A 55 33.51 19.35 18.26
CA GLU A 55 32.08 19.16 17.96
C GLU A 55 31.22 19.50 19.19
N THR A 56 31.69 19.14 20.39
CA THR A 56 31.08 19.56 21.66
C THR A 56 31.09 21.09 21.79
N GLU A 57 32.25 21.73 21.55
CA GLU A 57 32.39 23.19 21.58
C GLU A 57 31.51 23.85 20.52
N PHE A 58 31.44 23.31 19.30
CA PHE A 58 30.56 23.77 18.24
C PHE A 58 29.10 23.76 18.67
N ILE A 59 28.61 22.66 19.25
CA ILE A 59 27.24 22.55 19.74
C ILE A 59 26.95 23.55 20.88
N ASP A 60 27.88 23.71 21.82
CA ASP A 60 27.75 24.68 22.93
C ASP A 60 27.77 26.14 22.47
N LEU A 61 28.41 26.44 21.34
CA LEU A 61 28.41 27.77 20.73
C LEU A 61 27.15 27.96 19.86
N LEU A 62 26.74 26.93 19.12
CA LEU A 62 25.52 26.87 18.32
C LEU A 62 24.28 27.11 19.18
N GLU A 63 24.18 26.50 20.37
CA GLU A 63 23.06 26.68 21.32
C GLU A 63 22.80 28.15 21.67
N LYS A 64 23.83 29.01 21.61
CA LYS A 64 23.77 30.43 21.95
C LYS A 64 23.30 31.33 20.79
N LEU A 65 23.20 30.81 19.58
CA LEU A 65 22.74 31.56 18.40
C LEU A 65 21.21 31.68 18.35
N PRO A 66 20.66 32.69 17.63
CA PRO A 66 19.25 32.71 17.24
C PRO A 66 18.88 31.45 16.43
N THR A 67 17.66 30.93 16.60
CA THR A 67 17.22 29.65 16.01
C THR A 67 17.33 29.58 14.48
N ASN A 68 17.24 30.71 13.78
CA ASN A 68 17.46 30.79 12.33
C ASN A 68 18.93 30.49 11.97
N GLU A 69 19.88 31.12 12.66
CA GLU A 69 21.31 30.87 12.49
C GLU A 69 21.68 29.45 12.90
N GLN A 70 21.17 28.96 14.05
CA GLN A 70 21.32 27.56 14.45
C GLN A 70 20.97 26.61 13.30
N ARG A 71 19.88 26.89 12.58
CA ARG A 71 19.33 26.02 11.53
C ARG A 71 20.17 26.06 10.25
N THR A 72 20.85 27.17 9.98
CA THR A 72 21.83 27.29 8.89
C THR A 72 23.03 26.39 9.17
N TYR A 73 23.69 26.59 10.31
CA TYR A 73 24.88 25.81 10.71
C TYR A 73 24.58 24.31 10.88
N ALA A 74 23.45 23.95 11.51
CA ALA A 74 23.08 22.54 11.65
C ALA A 74 22.81 21.86 10.30
N ARG A 75 22.20 22.55 9.33
CA ARG A 75 22.02 22.02 7.97
C ARG A 75 23.32 21.87 7.20
N GLU A 76 24.30 22.72 7.47
CA GLU A 76 25.63 22.60 6.87
C GLU A 76 26.33 21.34 7.39
N VAL A 77 26.28 21.10 8.71
CA VAL A 77 26.74 19.84 9.34
C VAL A 77 26.00 18.61 8.80
N TYR A 78 24.70 18.71 8.55
CA TYR A 78 23.92 17.62 7.96
C TYR A 78 24.36 17.27 6.52
N LYS A 79 24.65 18.29 5.71
CA LYS A 79 24.98 18.12 4.28
C LYS A 79 26.45 17.74 4.05
N ASN A 80 27.35 18.41 4.75
CA ASN A 80 28.77 18.46 4.44
C ASN A 80 29.66 17.94 5.59
N GLY A 81 29.07 17.59 6.74
CA GLY A 81 29.78 17.20 7.96
C GLY A 81 30.23 18.41 8.79
N PHE A 82 30.71 18.13 10.00
CA PHE A 82 31.38 19.15 10.82
C PHE A 82 32.79 19.46 10.28
N SER A 83 33.22 20.72 10.42
CA SER A 83 34.58 21.15 10.08
C SER A 83 35.09 22.20 11.06
N ILE A 84 36.43 22.30 11.17
CA ILE A 84 37.08 23.28 12.06
C ILE A 84 36.86 24.71 11.57
N GLU A 85 36.77 24.91 10.25
CA GLU A 85 36.43 26.19 9.63
C GLU A 85 35.05 26.67 10.11
N LEU A 86 34.05 25.77 10.14
CA LEU A 86 32.71 26.08 10.61
C LEU A 86 32.69 26.45 12.11
N LEU A 87 33.53 25.81 12.93
CA LEU A 87 33.74 26.19 14.33
C LEU A 87 34.43 27.56 14.46
N ASP A 88 35.42 27.85 13.64
CA ASP A 88 36.15 29.12 13.67
C ASP A 88 35.33 30.30 13.14
N GLU A 89 34.43 30.08 12.17
CA GLU A 89 33.39 31.06 11.78
C GLU A 89 32.47 31.39 12.95
N LEU A 90 31.96 30.37 13.64
CA LEU A 90 31.05 30.51 14.77
C LEU A 90 31.74 31.15 16.01
N LYS A 91 33.04 30.92 16.18
CA LYS A 91 33.91 31.63 17.13
C LYS A 91 34.22 33.07 16.74
N GLN A 92 34.26 33.39 15.44
CA GLN A 92 34.43 34.77 14.96
C GLN A 92 33.14 35.56 15.19
N TRP A 93 31.98 34.98 14.90
CA TRP A 93 30.67 35.55 15.22
C TRP A 93 30.58 36.00 16.69
N GLN A 94 31.02 35.14 17.63
CA GLN A 94 31.07 35.48 19.07
C GLN A 94 32.00 36.64 19.43
N LYS A 95 32.99 36.98 18.60
CA LYS A 95 33.94 38.06 18.85
C LYS A 95 33.52 39.38 18.23
N THR A 96 32.52 39.38 17.34
CA THR A 96 32.08 40.57 16.59
C THR A 96 30.91 41.33 17.21
N GLU A 97 30.20 40.79 18.20
CA GLU A 97 29.13 41.54 18.89
C GLU A 97 29.66 42.32 20.11
N GLU A 98 29.83 43.63 19.94
CA GLU A 98 29.28 44.56 20.94
C GLU A 98 27.77 44.29 20.98
N ALA A 99 27.26 43.77 22.11
CA ALA A 99 25.87 43.32 22.21
C ALA A 99 24.88 44.39 21.74
N PRO A 100 24.17 44.20 20.61
CA PRO A 100 23.14 45.12 20.19
C PRO A 100 22.02 45.06 21.24
N SER A 101 21.58 46.22 21.72
CA SER A 101 20.39 46.28 22.56
C SER A 101 19.15 46.02 21.69
N TRP A 102 18.88 44.74 21.42
CA TRP A 102 17.68 44.31 20.73
C TRP A 102 16.45 44.70 21.56
N GLN A 103 15.90 45.89 21.30
CA GLN A 103 14.45 46.03 21.27
C GLN A 103 13.97 44.91 20.35
N LYS A 104 13.29 43.91 20.90
CA LYS A 104 12.71 42.82 20.11
C LYS A 104 11.66 43.39 19.17
N THR A 105 12.07 43.80 17.97
CA THR A 105 11.26 43.61 16.77
C THR A 105 11.10 42.10 16.63
N GLU A 106 9.95 41.56 17.03
CA GLU A 106 9.70 40.12 16.89
C GLU A 106 9.76 39.77 15.40
N GLU A 107 10.74 38.98 14.96
CA GLU A 107 10.84 38.61 13.54
C GLU A 107 9.58 37.88 13.06
N ALA A 108 9.18 38.09 11.80
CA ALA A 108 8.11 37.33 11.17
C ALA A 108 8.40 35.81 11.27
N PRO A 109 7.44 34.99 11.74
CA PRO A 109 7.68 33.57 11.96
C PRO A 109 7.89 32.84 10.63
N SER A 110 8.76 31.83 10.58
CA SER A 110 8.95 31.05 9.35
C SER A 110 7.65 30.32 8.96
N LEU A 111 7.43 30.06 7.67
CA LEU A 111 6.26 29.31 7.21
C LEU A 111 6.62 28.40 6.04
N LYS A 112 6.18 27.15 6.11
CA LYS A 112 6.21 26.18 5.02
C LYS A 112 4.88 25.45 4.95
N VAL A 113 4.20 25.54 3.81
CA VAL A 113 3.04 24.70 3.49
C VAL A 113 3.54 23.45 2.76
N ALA A 114 3.22 22.26 3.28
CA ALA A 114 3.57 20.99 2.67
C ALA A 114 2.49 20.56 1.65
N TYR A 115 1.21 20.72 2.00
CA TYR A 115 0.08 20.46 1.11
C TYR A 115 -0.96 21.60 1.22
N PRO A 116 -1.57 22.07 0.10
CA PRO A 116 -1.32 21.69 -1.30
C PRO A 116 0.09 22.10 -1.72
N SER A 117 0.82 21.26 -2.44
CA SER A 117 2.28 21.39 -2.64
C SER A 117 2.69 22.59 -3.49
N ARG A 118 1.82 23.06 -4.37
CA ARG A 118 2.05 24.17 -5.31
C ARG A 118 0.74 24.88 -5.65
N SER A 119 0.83 26.11 -6.16
CA SER A 119 -0.31 26.79 -6.79
C SER A 119 -0.67 26.09 -8.12
N GLY A 120 -1.94 26.15 -8.50
CA GLY A 120 -2.51 25.43 -9.64
C GLY A 120 -2.62 23.91 -9.43
N GLN A 121 -2.52 23.41 -8.20
CA GLN A 121 -2.71 21.99 -7.91
C GLN A 121 -4.20 21.63 -8.07
N ARG A 122 -4.49 20.64 -8.92
CA ARG A 122 -5.84 20.08 -9.08
C ARG A 122 -6.10 19.08 -7.96
N ILE A 123 -7.26 19.18 -7.31
CA ILE A 123 -7.71 18.30 -6.23
C ILE A 123 -8.89 17.44 -6.68
N GLY A 124 -9.07 16.28 -6.05
CA GLY A 124 -10.15 15.32 -6.31
C GLY A 124 -11.24 15.27 -5.24
N GLY A 125 -11.04 15.88 -4.07
CA GLY A 125 -11.97 15.82 -2.94
C GLY A 125 -11.98 17.08 -2.06
N SER A 126 -13.14 17.35 -1.44
CA SER A 126 -13.33 18.29 -0.33
C SER A 126 -13.94 17.54 0.87
N PRO A 127 -13.63 17.87 2.13
CA PRO A 127 -12.67 18.90 2.55
C PRO A 127 -11.23 18.61 2.14
N LEU A 128 -10.49 19.68 1.89
CA LEU A 128 -9.06 19.63 1.60
C LEU A 128 -8.27 19.81 2.90
N PHE A 129 -7.37 18.87 3.21
CA PHE A 129 -6.42 19.07 4.29
C PHE A 129 -5.35 20.09 3.90
N ILE A 130 -5.07 21.04 4.79
CA ILE A 130 -3.99 22.02 4.62
C ILE A 130 -3.02 21.83 5.78
N PHE A 131 -1.77 21.45 5.50
CA PHE A 131 -0.78 21.19 6.54
C PHE A 131 0.62 21.69 6.19
N GLY A 132 1.41 21.92 7.23
CA GLY A 132 2.72 22.53 7.12
C GLY A 132 3.38 22.73 8.47
N THR A 133 4.43 23.55 8.49
CA THR A 133 5.20 23.88 9.70
C THR A 133 5.59 25.36 9.74
N THR A 134 5.71 25.90 10.95
CA THR A 134 6.14 27.26 11.28
C THR A 134 7.17 27.19 12.42
N ASP A 135 7.44 28.31 13.10
CA ASP A 135 8.30 28.29 14.29
C ASP A 135 7.61 27.55 15.45
N ALA A 136 8.34 26.69 16.15
CA ALA A 136 7.88 25.99 17.34
C ALA A 136 7.76 26.97 18.53
N SER A 137 6.62 27.65 18.66
CA SER A 137 6.38 28.58 19.76
C SER A 137 4.88 28.76 20.04
N PRO A 138 4.45 28.83 21.32
CA PRO A 138 3.07 29.15 21.68
C PRO A 138 2.69 30.61 21.42
N ALA A 139 3.65 31.47 21.05
CA ALA A 139 3.40 32.85 20.64
C ALA A 139 3.06 32.99 19.14
N VAL A 140 3.20 31.90 18.36
CA VAL A 140 2.84 31.89 16.94
C VAL A 140 1.39 31.44 16.78
N LYS A 141 0.64 32.15 15.94
CA LYS A 141 -0.69 31.74 15.47
C LYS A 141 -0.65 31.46 13.98
N VAL A 142 -1.31 30.39 13.56
CA VAL A 142 -1.47 30.03 12.14
C VAL A 142 -2.94 30.11 11.77
N THR A 143 -3.25 30.85 10.71
CA THR A 143 -4.57 30.85 10.07
C THR A 143 -4.47 30.30 8.64
N VAL A 144 -5.59 29.78 8.15
CA VAL A 144 -5.81 29.42 6.75
C VAL A 144 -7.14 30.05 6.32
N ASN A 145 -7.11 30.91 5.31
CA ASN A 145 -8.27 31.70 4.86
C ASN A 145 -8.93 32.45 6.04
N ASP A 146 -8.10 33.11 6.85
CA ASP A 146 -8.44 33.85 8.07
C ASP A 146 -9.04 33.03 9.24
N GLU A 147 -9.27 31.72 9.08
CA GLU A 147 -9.66 30.81 10.18
C GLU A 147 -8.43 30.21 10.89
N GLU A 148 -8.45 30.13 12.22
CA GLU A 148 -7.37 29.50 13.01
C GLU A 148 -7.32 27.98 12.77
N VAL A 149 -6.12 27.41 12.61
CA VAL A 149 -5.95 25.99 12.29
C VAL A 149 -6.51 25.08 13.39
N LYS A 150 -7.24 24.02 13.01
CA LYS A 150 -7.87 23.08 13.96
C LYS A 150 -6.86 22.28 14.81
N LYS A 151 -5.65 22.04 14.28
CA LYS A 151 -4.54 21.38 14.98
C LYS A 151 -3.28 22.23 14.82
N PHE A 152 -2.67 22.61 15.94
CA PHE A 152 -1.34 23.24 16.00
C PHE A 152 -0.54 22.65 17.15
N ASP A 153 0.65 22.11 16.85
CA ASP A 153 1.59 21.65 17.85
C ASP A 153 2.73 22.68 18.02
N PHE A 154 2.63 23.48 19.09
CA PHE A 154 3.63 24.50 19.42
C PHE A 154 5.04 23.92 19.70
N ARG A 155 5.18 22.60 19.94
CA ARG A 155 6.48 21.94 20.17
C ARG A 155 7.27 21.71 18.87
N THR A 156 6.55 21.66 17.74
CA THR A 156 7.11 21.39 16.40
C THR A 156 6.89 22.53 15.42
N GLY A 157 5.91 23.41 15.69
CA GLY A 157 5.38 24.37 14.74
C GLY A 157 4.46 23.72 13.69
N ASN A 158 4.14 22.43 13.81
CA ASN A 158 3.32 21.72 12.83
C ASN A 158 1.85 22.12 12.95
N PHE A 159 1.19 22.34 11.82
CA PHE A 159 -0.24 22.63 11.75
C PHE A 159 -0.96 21.74 10.75
N LEU A 160 -2.24 21.50 11.01
CA LEU A 160 -3.18 20.86 10.10
C LEU A 160 -4.57 21.47 10.31
N THR A 161 -5.27 21.75 9.21
CA THR A 161 -6.70 22.07 9.21
C THR A 161 -7.39 21.45 8.00
N LEU A 162 -8.72 21.52 7.99
CA LEU A 162 -9.56 21.12 6.86
C LEU A 162 -10.26 22.37 6.32
N VAL A 163 -10.15 22.61 5.02
CA VAL A 163 -10.80 23.71 4.30
C VAL A 163 -11.81 23.11 3.33
N GLU A 164 -13.06 23.55 3.41
CA GLU A 164 -14.04 23.22 2.36
C GLU A 164 -13.71 24.02 1.11
N VAL A 165 -13.48 23.33 0.00
CA VAL A 165 -13.19 23.92 -1.29
C VAL A 165 -14.46 23.78 -2.15
N PRO A 166 -15.06 24.89 -2.61
CA PRO A 166 -16.18 24.82 -3.54
C PRO A 166 -15.82 24.03 -4.80
N LYS A 167 -16.73 23.17 -5.26
CA LYS A 167 -16.61 22.53 -6.58
C LYS A 167 -16.58 23.63 -7.65
N GLU A 168 -15.83 23.41 -8.72
CA GLU A 168 -15.77 24.28 -9.91
C GLU A 168 -14.96 25.58 -9.77
N GLU A 169 -14.34 25.81 -8.62
CA GLU A 169 -13.59 27.04 -8.37
C GLU A 169 -12.06 26.86 -8.44
N GLU A 170 -11.40 27.90 -8.94
CA GLU A 170 -10.02 28.23 -8.57
C GLU A 170 -10.07 28.90 -7.20
N PHE A 171 -9.75 28.16 -6.14
CA PHE A 171 -9.94 28.59 -4.76
C PHE A 171 -8.59 28.95 -4.12
N PRO A 172 -8.41 30.17 -3.60
CA PRO A 172 -7.18 30.55 -2.92
C PRO A 172 -7.09 29.92 -1.54
N ILE A 173 -5.95 29.28 -1.25
CA ILE A 173 -5.53 28.88 0.09
C ILE A 173 -4.46 29.87 0.55
N VAL A 174 -4.81 30.76 1.47
CA VAL A 174 -3.94 31.77 2.08
C VAL A 174 -3.59 31.29 3.48
N VAL A 175 -2.36 30.82 3.67
CA VAL A 175 -1.83 30.40 4.98
C VAL A 175 -1.01 31.54 5.56
N VAL A 176 -1.30 31.94 6.80
CA VAL A 176 -0.60 33.02 7.49
C VAL A 176 -0.08 32.53 8.84
N ALA A 177 1.22 32.67 9.09
CA ALA A 177 1.80 32.55 10.42
C ALA A 177 2.07 33.96 10.97
N SER A 178 1.72 34.22 12.23
CA SER A 178 1.85 35.55 12.85
C SER A 178 2.38 35.49 14.28
N ARG A 179 3.15 36.52 14.66
CA ARG A 179 3.75 36.70 15.99
C ARG A 179 3.99 38.19 16.23
N GLY A 180 3.46 38.74 17.34
CA GLY A 180 3.77 40.11 17.79
C GLY A 180 3.47 41.26 16.85
N GLY A 181 2.62 41.08 15.84
CA GLY A 181 2.34 42.09 14.79
C GLY A 181 2.99 41.76 13.45
N GLU A 182 4.07 40.98 13.44
CA GLU A 182 4.67 40.47 12.20
C GLU A 182 3.95 39.23 11.68
N ARG A 183 4.02 39.02 10.36
CA ARG A 183 3.38 37.90 9.67
C ARG A 183 4.15 37.42 8.43
N THR A 184 4.10 36.12 8.20
CA THR A 184 4.54 35.47 6.95
C THR A 184 3.32 34.84 6.29
N LEU A 185 3.16 35.04 4.99
CA LEU A 185 2.02 34.57 4.20
C LEU A 185 2.50 33.68 3.05
N ILE A 186 1.81 32.57 2.82
CA ILE A 186 1.93 31.74 1.61
C ILE A 186 0.55 31.57 1.00
N GLU A 187 0.39 31.98 -0.26
CA GLU A 187 -0.82 31.79 -1.04
C GLU A 187 -0.61 30.70 -2.09
N ARG A 188 -1.57 29.78 -2.21
CA ARG A 188 -1.63 28.76 -3.25
C ARG A 188 -3.07 28.60 -3.73
N THR A 189 -3.31 28.82 -5.02
CA THR A 189 -4.59 28.51 -5.64
C THR A 189 -4.69 27.00 -5.85
N VAL A 190 -5.76 26.38 -5.36
CA VAL A 190 -6.13 25.01 -5.76
C VAL A 190 -7.24 25.09 -6.79
N ILE A 191 -7.31 24.08 -7.65
CA ILE A 191 -8.37 23.95 -8.64
C ILE A 191 -9.17 22.73 -8.24
N TYR A 192 -10.45 22.88 -7.88
CA TYR A 192 -11.34 21.74 -7.73
C TYR A 192 -12.17 21.57 -9.01
N PRO A 193 -11.62 20.91 -10.05
CA PRO A 193 -12.35 20.77 -11.30
C PRO A 193 -13.64 19.99 -11.06
N ARG A 194 -14.71 20.41 -11.74
CA ARG A 194 -15.82 19.51 -12.01
C ARG A 194 -15.25 18.25 -12.68
N LEU A 195 -15.37 17.11 -12.01
CA LEU A 195 -15.14 15.82 -12.66
C LEU A 195 -16.17 15.60 -13.77
N TRP A 196 -17.36 16.20 -13.59
CA TRP A 196 -18.58 15.99 -14.36
C TRP A 196 -19.40 17.29 -14.48
N GLU A 197 -19.70 17.75 -15.70
CA GLU A 197 -20.59 18.89 -15.97
C GLU A 197 -21.85 18.42 -16.68
N GLU A 198 -23.04 18.80 -16.22
CA GLU A 198 -24.30 18.49 -16.91
C GLU A 198 -24.32 19.17 -18.30
N LEU A 199 -24.63 18.42 -19.36
CA LEU A 199 -24.66 19.00 -20.70
C LEU A 199 -25.90 19.88 -20.91
N PRO A 200 -25.80 20.96 -21.70
CA PRO A 200 -26.93 21.85 -21.92
C PRO A 200 -28.09 21.08 -22.57
N ARG A 201 -29.32 21.39 -22.11
CA ARG A 201 -30.54 20.79 -22.67
C ARG A 201 -30.66 21.04 -24.17
N ASN A 202 -30.22 22.20 -24.66
CA ASN A 202 -30.18 22.57 -26.08
C ASN A 202 -28.85 23.29 -26.43
N PRO A 203 -28.23 23.03 -27.60
CA PRO A 203 -28.59 22.00 -28.58
C PRO A 203 -28.41 20.59 -28.02
N LEU A 204 -29.14 19.63 -28.58
CA LEU A 204 -29.03 18.22 -28.18
C LEU A 204 -27.59 17.73 -28.44
N THR A 205 -26.96 17.12 -27.44
CA THR A 205 -25.55 16.73 -27.52
C THR A 205 -25.28 15.45 -26.72
N ILE A 206 -24.23 14.73 -27.13
CA ILE A 206 -23.66 13.57 -26.44
C ILE A 206 -22.22 13.92 -26.08
N HIS A 207 -21.71 13.51 -24.92
CA HIS A 207 -20.30 13.78 -24.57
C HIS A 207 -19.33 12.94 -25.40
N SER A 208 -18.13 13.46 -25.69
CA SER A 208 -17.15 12.77 -26.54
C SER A 208 -16.39 11.67 -25.80
N THR A 209 -16.22 11.77 -24.49
CA THR A 209 -15.38 10.86 -23.69
C THR A 209 -16.08 10.21 -22.49
N HIS A 210 -17.30 10.63 -22.16
CA HIS A 210 -18.12 10.02 -21.09
C HIS A 210 -19.13 9.07 -21.71
N ILE A 211 -18.60 8.05 -22.38
CA ILE A 211 -19.35 7.02 -23.11
C ILE A 211 -18.71 5.65 -22.87
N GLN A 212 -19.52 4.59 -22.81
CA GLN A 212 -19.11 3.20 -22.55
C GLN A 212 -19.94 2.22 -23.41
N PRO A 213 -19.34 1.14 -23.94
CA PRO A 213 -17.97 0.68 -23.68
C PRO A 213 -16.88 1.48 -24.41
N LYS A 214 -15.73 1.66 -23.73
CA LYS A 214 -14.54 2.34 -24.29
C LYS A 214 -13.59 1.42 -25.05
N GLN A 215 -13.75 0.11 -24.88
CA GLN A 215 -12.88 -0.93 -25.42
C GLN A 215 -13.74 -2.11 -25.90
N ASP A 216 -13.22 -2.88 -26.86
CA ASP A 216 -13.94 -4.02 -27.46
C ASP A 216 -14.42 -5.03 -26.40
N GLN A 217 -15.63 -5.55 -26.63
CA GLN A 217 -16.28 -6.58 -25.82
C GLN A 217 -16.53 -7.84 -26.66
N VAL A 218 -16.42 -9.01 -26.04
CA VAL A 218 -16.88 -10.29 -26.61
C VAL A 218 -17.80 -10.94 -25.59
N LEU A 219 -19.05 -11.18 -25.98
CA LEU A 219 -20.14 -11.63 -25.12
C LEU A 219 -20.77 -12.91 -25.67
N LYS A 220 -21.23 -13.80 -24.79
CA LYS A 220 -22.01 -15.02 -25.09
C LYS A 220 -23.49 -14.79 -24.78
N GLU A 221 -24.34 -15.74 -25.17
CA GLU A 221 -25.76 -15.78 -24.78
C GLU A 221 -25.95 -15.56 -23.27
N GLY A 222 -26.95 -14.75 -22.92
CA GLY A 222 -27.29 -14.42 -21.54
C GLY A 222 -26.25 -13.54 -20.81
N ASP A 223 -25.25 -12.99 -21.50
CA ASP A 223 -24.45 -11.88 -20.97
C ASP A 223 -25.14 -10.54 -21.19
N LYS A 224 -24.77 -9.52 -20.39
CA LYS A 224 -25.30 -8.17 -20.52
C LYS A 224 -24.26 -7.24 -21.15
N LEU A 225 -24.60 -6.64 -22.29
CA LEU A 225 -23.95 -5.44 -22.78
C LEU A 225 -24.55 -4.23 -22.06
N LYS A 226 -23.77 -3.60 -21.19
CA LYS A 226 -24.14 -2.34 -20.52
C LYS A 226 -23.59 -1.17 -21.31
N VAL A 227 -24.47 -0.23 -21.66
CA VAL A 227 -24.14 1.00 -22.40
C VAL A 227 -24.43 2.18 -21.49
N ILE A 228 -23.44 3.05 -21.29
CA ILE A 228 -23.57 4.24 -20.43
C ILE A 228 -23.06 5.44 -21.21
N ILE A 229 -23.86 6.49 -21.30
CA ILE A 229 -23.46 7.75 -21.95
C ILE A 229 -23.83 8.96 -21.11
N GLN A 230 -23.09 10.03 -21.33
CA GLN A 230 -23.51 11.38 -21.02
C GLN A 230 -24.17 12.05 -22.23
N GLY A 231 -25.30 12.69 -22.01
CA GLY A 231 -26.09 13.43 -22.99
C GLY A 231 -26.74 14.69 -22.41
N SER A 232 -27.41 15.45 -23.27
CA SER A 232 -28.36 16.49 -22.85
C SER A 232 -29.50 15.86 -22.03
N PRO A 233 -29.83 16.38 -20.84
CA PRO A 233 -30.82 15.80 -19.92
C PRO A 233 -32.25 15.92 -20.44
N GLU A 234 -33.16 15.07 -19.95
CA GLU A 234 -34.55 14.93 -20.41
C GLU A 234 -34.69 14.65 -21.93
N ALA A 235 -33.81 13.83 -22.49
CA ALA A 235 -33.90 13.29 -23.85
C ALA A 235 -34.45 11.86 -23.84
N GLU A 236 -35.11 11.46 -24.93
CA GLU A 236 -35.26 10.03 -25.22
C GLU A 236 -33.89 9.50 -25.66
N ALA A 237 -33.43 8.40 -25.06
CA ALA A 237 -32.12 7.82 -25.34
C ALA A 237 -32.27 6.36 -25.73
N VAL A 238 -31.62 5.98 -26.83
CA VAL A 238 -31.60 4.60 -27.34
C VAL A 238 -30.19 4.22 -27.80
N PHE A 239 -29.92 2.92 -27.90
CA PHE A 239 -28.76 2.41 -28.60
C PHE A 239 -29.09 1.24 -29.52
N ARG A 240 -28.22 1.03 -30.50
CA ARG A 240 -28.37 0.06 -31.58
C ARG A 240 -27.04 -0.68 -31.77
N ILE A 241 -27.11 -1.97 -32.06
CA ILE A 241 -25.93 -2.83 -32.25
C ILE A 241 -25.87 -3.22 -33.73
N GLY A 242 -24.75 -2.87 -34.38
CA GLY A 242 -24.54 -3.11 -35.80
C GLY A 242 -25.65 -2.51 -36.67
N ASP A 243 -26.10 -3.28 -37.65
CA ASP A 243 -27.15 -2.89 -38.59
C ASP A 243 -28.57 -3.29 -38.13
N SER A 244 -28.74 -3.75 -36.89
CA SER A 244 -30.05 -4.13 -36.34
C SER A 244 -31.10 -3.02 -36.49
N SER A 245 -32.34 -3.39 -36.81
CA SER A 245 -33.48 -2.47 -36.80
C SER A 245 -34.05 -2.21 -35.40
N ASN A 246 -33.62 -3.00 -34.41
CA ASN A 246 -34.15 -2.95 -33.06
C ASN A 246 -33.31 -1.99 -32.22
N GLU A 247 -33.96 -0.97 -31.67
CA GLU A 247 -33.37 -0.03 -30.74
C GLU A 247 -33.62 -0.47 -29.29
N VAL A 248 -32.59 -0.39 -28.47
CA VAL A 248 -32.64 -0.70 -27.04
C VAL A 248 -32.77 0.60 -26.27
N SER A 249 -33.86 0.75 -25.53
CA SER A 249 -34.11 1.93 -24.69
C SER A 249 -33.03 2.10 -23.61
N MET A 250 -32.70 3.35 -23.29
CA MET A 250 -31.80 3.73 -22.21
C MET A 250 -32.56 4.61 -21.22
N GLU A 251 -32.42 4.32 -19.93
CA GLU A 251 -33.06 5.10 -18.87
C GLU A 251 -32.13 6.21 -18.37
N GLU A 252 -32.68 7.38 -18.08
CA GLU A 252 -31.96 8.46 -17.42
C GLU A 252 -31.78 8.15 -15.93
N VAL A 253 -30.54 8.07 -15.47
CA VAL A 253 -30.21 7.66 -14.09
C VAL A 253 -30.38 8.85 -13.16
N ASN A 254 -31.48 8.85 -12.41
CA ASN A 254 -31.83 9.92 -11.48
C ASN A 254 -31.11 9.86 -10.12
N ASP A 255 -30.58 8.69 -9.74
CA ASP A 255 -29.84 8.46 -8.49
C ASP A 255 -28.40 8.06 -8.83
N LEU A 256 -27.53 9.05 -8.95
CA LEU A 256 -26.12 8.88 -9.29
C LEU A 256 -25.29 8.69 -8.01
N PRO A 257 -24.34 7.74 -7.99
CA PRO A 257 -23.47 7.57 -6.84
C PRO A 257 -22.52 8.76 -6.68
N LEU A 258 -22.40 9.26 -5.46
CA LEU A 258 -21.51 10.36 -5.10
C LEU A 258 -20.06 10.11 -5.60
N PRO A 259 -19.36 11.13 -6.12
CA PRO A 259 -19.68 12.56 -6.06
C PRO A 259 -20.46 13.09 -7.29
N LEU A 260 -21.10 12.21 -8.07
CA LEU A 260 -21.84 12.59 -9.28
C LEU A 260 -23.23 13.13 -8.93
N GLU A 261 -23.60 14.22 -9.59
CA GLU A 261 -24.83 15.00 -9.35
C GLU A 261 -25.33 15.55 -10.70
N GLY A 262 -26.62 15.88 -10.78
CA GLY A 262 -27.27 16.40 -11.99
C GLY A 262 -27.89 15.31 -12.87
N GLN A 263 -28.27 15.69 -14.08
CA GLN A 263 -29.00 14.87 -15.05
C GLN A 263 -28.14 14.51 -16.28
N GLY A 264 -28.72 13.81 -17.27
CA GLY A 264 -28.09 13.51 -18.55
C GLY A 264 -27.16 12.29 -18.55
N ILE A 265 -27.17 11.44 -17.53
CA ILE A 265 -26.60 10.08 -17.61
C ILE A 265 -27.68 9.12 -18.11
N TYR A 266 -27.43 8.51 -19.26
CA TYR A 266 -28.30 7.46 -19.80
C TYR A 266 -27.62 6.10 -19.67
N MET A 267 -28.37 5.12 -19.18
CA MET A 267 -27.93 3.74 -18.99
C MET A 267 -28.88 2.79 -19.69
N GLY A 268 -28.36 2.06 -20.67
CA GLY A 268 -29.03 0.97 -21.35
C GLY A 268 -28.40 -0.37 -21.00
N SER A 269 -29.15 -1.46 -21.16
CA SER A 269 -28.61 -2.81 -21.02
C SER A 269 -29.29 -3.75 -21.99
N TYR A 270 -28.49 -4.49 -22.76
CA TYR A 270 -28.97 -5.51 -23.69
C TYR A 270 -28.47 -6.88 -23.23
N THR A 271 -29.38 -7.83 -23.04
CA THR A 271 -29.00 -9.22 -22.76
C THR A 271 -28.88 -9.94 -24.10
N VAL A 272 -27.73 -10.55 -24.38
CA VAL A 272 -27.47 -11.28 -25.63
C VAL A 272 -28.43 -12.46 -25.76
N GLN A 273 -29.16 -12.52 -26.87
CA GLN A 273 -30.10 -13.58 -27.21
C GLN A 273 -29.43 -14.70 -28.01
N ALA A 274 -30.06 -15.88 -28.07
CA ALA A 274 -29.59 -17.00 -28.88
C ALA A 274 -29.49 -16.66 -30.39
N GLU A 275 -30.31 -15.72 -30.88
CA GLU A 275 -30.34 -15.29 -32.28
C GLU A 275 -29.21 -14.33 -32.69
N ASP A 276 -28.59 -13.62 -31.73
CA ASP A 276 -27.42 -12.77 -31.96
C ASP A 276 -26.14 -13.59 -32.22
N VAL A 277 -26.16 -14.83 -31.73
CA VAL A 277 -24.99 -15.68 -31.57
C VAL A 277 -24.79 -16.53 -32.83
N PRO A 278 -23.60 -16.51 -33.45
CA PRO A 278 -23.34 -17.30 -34.66
C PRO A 278 -23.30 -18.79 -34.32
N PHE A 279 -23.44 -19.67 -35.31
CA PHE A 279 -23.31 -21.11 -35.08
C PHE A 279 -21.91 -21.52 -34.57
N LEU A 280 -20.85 -20.84 -35.04
CA LEU A 280 -19.47 -21.07 -34.63
C LEU A 280 -18.70 -19.75 -34.47
N ARG A 281 -17.75 -19.75 -33.53
CA ARG A 281 -16.82 -18.65 -33.23
C ARG A 281 -17.55 -17.39 -32.76
N GLU A 282 -17.31 -16.27 -33.45
CA GLU A 282 -17.71 -14.92 -33.06
C GLU A 282 -18.23 -14.17 -34.30
N THR A 283 -19.15 -13.22 -34.10
CA THR A 283 -19.57 -12.31 -35.18
C THR A 283 -18.42 -11.42 -35.63
N SER A 284 -18.55 -10.80 -36.81
CA SER A 284 -17.78 -9.60 -37.13
C SER A 284 -17.95 -8.52 -36.03
N PRO A 285 -16.99 -7.61 -35.84
CA PRO A 285 -17.09 -6.55 -34.84
C PRO A 285 -18.22 -5.59 -35.18
N GLN A 286 -19.21 -5.49 -34.31
CA GLN A 286 -20.38 -4.62 -34.46
C GLN A 286 -20.14 -3.29 -33.74
N ILE A 287 -20.45 -2.19 -34.41
CA ILE A 287 -20.41 -0.85 -33.83
C ILE A 287 -21.66 -0.67 -32.97
N ILE A 288 -21.53 -0.01 -31.82
CA ILE A 288 -22.68 0.43 -31.02
C ILE A 288 -22.93 1.89 -31.38
N THR A 289 -24.12 2.20 -31.87
CA THR A 289 -24.57 3.57 -32.12
C THR A 289 -25.52 3.96 -31.01
N VAL A 290 -25.26 5.08 -30.34
CA VAL A 290 -26.15 5.69 -29.36
C VAL A 290 -26.82 6.91 -29.98
N THR A 291 -28.07 7.15 -29.62
CA THR A 291 -28.92 8.17 -30.22
C THR A 291 -29.73 8.86 -29.13
N LEU A 292 -29.72 10.19 -29.14
CA LEU A 292 -30.63 11.02 -28.34
C LEU A 292 -31.66 11.67 -29.26
N ARG A 293 -32.91 11.74 -28.79
CA ARG A 293 -34.02 12.42 -29.47
C ARG A 293 -34.73 13.40 -28.56
N ARG A 294 -35.20 14.51 -29.15
CA ARG A 294 -36.21 15.38 -28.57
C ARG A 294 -36.92 16.17 -29.67
N GLU A 295 -38.26 16.14 -29.66
CA GLU A 295 -39.08 16.77 -30.71
C GLU A 295 -38.59 16.28 -32.09
N ASP A 296 -38.40 17.20 -33.05
CA ASP A 296 -37.93 16.89 -34.40
C ASP A 296 -36.39 16.80 -34.52
N LYS A 297 -35.65 16.71 -33.39
CA LYS A 297 -34.18 16.71 -33.36
C LYS A 297 -33.61 15.39 -32.87
N GLU A 298 -32.60 14.90 -33.59
CA GLU A 298 -31.82 13.72 -33.25
C GLU A 298 -30.32 14.05 -33.27
N VAL A 299 -29.56 13.48 -32.34
CA VAL A 299 -28.08 13.44 -32.37
C VAL A 299 -27.61 12.03 -32.05
N SER A 300 -26.74 11.50 -32.91
CA SER A 300 -26.26 10.12 -32.84
C SER A 300 -24.73 10.06 -32.80
N ARG A 301 -24.18 9.04 -32.14
CA ARG A 301 -22.72 8.83 -32.01
C ARG A 301 -22.38 7.35 -32.00
N GLU A 302 -21.28 6.99 -32.66
CA GLU A 302 -20.67 5.67 -32.54
C GLU A 302 -19.79 5.59 -31.29
N LEU A 303 -19.87 4.47 -30.57
CA LEU A 303 -19.00 4.19 -29.43
C LEU A 303 -17.66 3.60 -29.90
N PRO A 304 -16.54 3.91 -29.23
CA PRO A 304 -15.22 3.46 -29.65
C PRO A 304 -14.98 1.96 -29.41
N GLY A 305 -15.63 1.36 -28.40
CA GLY A 305 -15.59 -0.08 -28.17
C GLY A 305 -16.62 -0.82 -29.02
N LYS A 306 -16.19 -1.85 -29.75
CA LYS A 306 -17.05 -2.70 -30.59
C LYS A 306 -17.46 -3.96 -29.85
N VAL A 307 -18.62 -4.53 -30.16
CA VAL A 307 -19.08 -5.80 -29.59
C VAL A 307 -19.01 -6.94 -30.62
N ARG A 308 -18.63 -8.13 -30.17
CA ARG A 308 -18.82 -9.39 -30.92
C ARG A 308 -19.65 -10.34 -30.08
N PHE A 309 -20.53 -11.09 -30.71
CA PHE A 309 -21.27 -12.17 -30.05
C PHE A 309 -20.61 -13.52 -30.36
N ALA A 310 -20.38 -14.31 -29.32
CA ALA A 310 -19.59 -15.54 -29.37
C ALA A 310 -20.46 -16.75 -29.01
N SER A 311 -20.35 -17.81 -29.82
CA SER A 311 -21.06 -19.06 -29.55
C SER A 311 -20.43 -19.92 -28.46
N GLY A 312 -19.18 -19.61 -28.09
CA GLY A 312 -18.37 -20.47 -27.24
C GLY A 312 -17.98 -21.80 -27.88
N LEU A 313 -18.27 -22.01 -29.17
CA LEU A 313 -17.95 -23.22 -29.93
C LEU A 313 -17.05 -22.92 -31.15
N PRO A 314 -15.87 -23.55 -31.29
CA PRO A 314 -15.23 -24.42 -30.28
C PRO A 314 -14.83 -23.62 -29.02
N PRO A 315 -14.58 -24.30 -27.88
CA PRO A 315 -14.10 -23.64 -26.67
C PRO A 315 -12.80 -22.88 -26.93
N ARG A 316 -12.76 -21.61 -26.53
CA ARG A 316 -11.56 -20.78 -26.62
C ARG A 316 -10.72 -20.99 -25.36
N ILE A 317 -9.58 -21.66 -25.50
CA ILE A 317 -8.72 -22.05 -24.37
C ILE A 317 -7.41 -21.27 -24.41
N VAL A 318 -7.05 -20.66 -23.28
CA VAL A 318 -5.75 -20.02 -23.07
C VAL A 318 -4.94 -20.74 -22.01
N GLU A 319 -3.63 -20.73 -22.15
CA GLU A 319 -2.69 -21.27 -21.16
C GLU A 319 -1.90 -20.11 -20.52
N VAL A 320 -1.84 -20.09 -19.19
CA VAL A 320 -1.11 -19.06 -18.43
C VAL A 320 0.38 -19.19 -18.68
N THR A 321 1.03 -18.06 -18.96
CA THR A 321 2.48 -17.98 -19.23
C THR A 321 3.21 -17.10 -18.21
N GLY A 322 2.51 -16.18 -17.53
CA GLY A 322 3.10 -15.31 -16.52
C GLY A 322 3.31 -15.99 -15.15
N ASN A 323 4.48 -15.78 -14.55
CA ASN A 323 4.80 -16.31 -13.21
C ASN A 323 4.15 -15.53 -12.05
N ARG A 324 3.52 -14.37 -12.35
CA ARG A 324 2.79 -13.52 -11.39
C ARG A 324 1.42 -13.10 -11.96
N THR A 325 0.80 -13.99 -12.73
CA THR A 325 -0.49 -13.78 -13.37
C THR A 325 -1.58 -13.51 -12.34
N ARG A 326 -2.20 -12.35 -12.45
CA ARG A 326 -3.25 -11.91 -11.50
C ARG A 326 -4.62 -12.30 -12.01
N ILE A 327 -5.47 -12.72 -11.08
CA ILE A 327 -6.89 -12.89 -11.32
C ILE A 327 -7.70 -11.88 -10.50
N TYR A 328 -8.72 -11.33 -11.13
CA TYR A 328 -9.55 -10.27 -10.57
C TYR A 328 -11.01 -10.66 -10.61
N GLN A 329 -11.73 -10.39 -9.52
CA GLN A 329 -13.17 -10.54 -9.44
C GLN A 329 -13.86 -9.23 -9.84
N VAL A 330 -14.92 -9.35 -10.63
CA VAL A 330 -15.83 -8.26 -11.00
C VAL A 330 -16.98 -8.20 -9.99
N LYS A 331 -17.39 -6.99 -9.59
CA LYS A 331 -18.63 -6.74 -8.85
C LYS A 331 -19.66 -6.19 -9.82
N GLU A 332 -20.78 -6.90 -9.94
CA GLU A 332 -21.85 -6.64 -10.90
C GLU A 332 -22.41 -5.20 -10.80
N ASN A 333 -22.44 -4.65 -9.59
CA ASN A 333 -22.96 -3.30 -9.31
C ASN A 333 -21.90 -2.19 -9.36
N SER A 334 -20.72 -2.40 -9.97
CA SER A 334 -19.72 -1.33 -10.10
C SER A 334 -20.16 -0.24 -11.10
N PHE A 335 -20.00 1.02 -10.70
CA PHE A 335 -20.33 2.19 -11.51
C PHE A 335 -19.23 3.24 -11.36
N ILE A 336 -18.55 3.59 -12.46
CA ILE A 336 -17.53 4.64 -12.50
C ILE A 336 -17.64 5.36 -13.87
N LEU A 337 -17.50 6.68 -13.89
CA LEU A 337 -17.64 7.50 -15.11
C LEU A 337 -16.31 8.05 -15.67
N HIS A 338 -15.31 8.28 -14.80
CA HIS A 338 -14.13 9.06 -15.15
C HIS A 338 -12.84 8.25 -15.36
N SER A 339 -12.73 7.05 -14.79
CA SER A 339 -11.70 6.10 -15.22
C SER A 339 -12.13 5.39 -16.50
N SER A 340 -11.19 4.69 -17.15
CA SER A 340 -11.52 3.78 -18.26
C SER A 340 -12.28 2.57 -17.72
N THR A 341 -13.59 2.69 -17.65
CA THR A 341 -14.50 1.63 -17.26
C THR A 341 -14.62 0.59 -18.35
N LEU A 342 -14.35 -0.65 -17.94
CA LEU A 342 -14.88 -1.85 -18.57
C LEU A 342 -16.31 -2.07 -18.03
N GLY A 343 -17.21 -1.15 -18.40
CA GLY A 343 -18.67 -1.28 -18.54
C GLY A 343 -19.57 -1.59 -17.33
N GLY A 344 -19.04 -2.15 -16.24
CA GLY A 344 -19.79 -3.22 -15.57
C GLY A 344 -19.55 -4.53 -16.32
N ASP A 345 -19.72 -5.67 -15.64
CA ASP A 345 -19.31 -7.02 -16.09
C ASP A 345 -17.81 -7.18 -16.45
N GLY A 346 -16.99 -6.11 -16.42
CA GLY A 346 -15.64 -6.12 -16.96
C GLY A 346 -14.51 -5.39 -16.20
N LEU A 347 -14.75 -4.70 -15.07
CA LEU A 347 -13.63 -4.13 -14.29
C LEU A 347 -13.10 -5.07 -13.18
N PRO A 348 -11.78 -5.14 -12.99
CA PRO A 348 -11.17 -5.58 -11.73
C PRO A 348 -11.65 -4.75 -10.52
N THR A 349 -12.59 -5.30 -9.74
CA THR A 349 -13.10 -4.63 -8.52
C THR A 349 -12.48 -5.17 -7.24
N GLN A 350 -11.90 -6.37 -7.30
CA GLN A 350 -11.20 -7.01 -6.21
C GLN A 350 -10.13 -7.93 -6.79
N MET A 351 -8.86 -7.70 -6.42
CA MET A 351 -7.78 -8.62 -6.76
C MET A 351 -7.86 -9.83 -5.83
N VAL A 352 -7.78 -11.03 -6.39
CA VAL A 352 -7.59 -12.25 -5.60
C VAL A 352 -6.15 -12.25 -5.07
N GLY A 353 -5.97 -12.60 -3.80
CA GLY A 353 -4.73 -12.33 -3.06
C GLY A 353 -3.50 -13.17 -3.41
N TYR A 354 -3.52 -13.93 -4.50
CA TYR A 354 -2.42 -14.81 -4.96
C TYR A 354 -2.42 -14.88 -6.51
N TYR A 355 -1.41 -15.54 -7.09
CA TYR A 355 -1.21 -15.64 -8.54
C TYR A 355 -1.69 -16.98 -9.10
N ILE A 356 -2.26 -16.99 -10.31
CA ILE A 356 -2.50 -18.24 -11.04
C ILE A 356 -1.16 -18.73 -11.64
N LEU A 357 -0.92 -20.03 -11.58
CA LEU A 357 0.35 -20.64 -11.98
C LEU A 357 0.49 -20.73 -13.52
N PRO A 358 1.71 -20.62 -14.07
CA PRO A 358 2.01 -20.98 -15.45
C PRO A 358 1.57 -22.41 -15.81
N GLY A 359 1.23 -22.63 -17.07
CA GLY A 359 0.72 -23.91 -17.57
C GLY A 359 -0.78 -24.14 -17.29
N THR A 360 -1.39 -23.37 -16.36
CA THR A 360 -2.82 -23.46 -16.06
C THR A 360 -3.66 -23.12 -17.30
N ARG A 361 -4.61 -23.97 -17.68
CA ARG A 361 -5.47 -23.78 -18.85
C ARG A 361 -6.85 -23.29 -18.45
N LEU A 362 -7.30 -22.18 -19.06
CA LEU A 362 -8.55 -21.48 -18.74
C LEU A 362 -9.48 -21.47 -19.96
N GLU A 363 -10.77 -21.73 -19.77
CA GLU A 363 -11.79 -21.41 -20.77
C GLU A 363 -12.07 -19.91 -20.76
N VAL A 364 -11.92 -19.27 -21.91
CA VAL A 364 -12.34 -17.88 -22.15
C VAL A 364 -13.84 -17.86 -22.44
N ILE A 365 -14.58 -17.11 -21.63
CA ILE A 365 -16.02 -16.88 -21.76
C ILE A 365 -16.37 -15.47 -22.22
N GLY A 366 -15.40 -14.58 -22.37
CA GLY A 366 -15.59 -13.26 -22.96
C GLY A 366 -14.30 -12.44 -22.99
N VAL A 367 -14.40 -11.23 -23.53
CA VAL A 367 -13.30 -10.26 -23.58
C VAL A 367 -13.84 -8.93 -23.06
N ALA A 368 -13.07 -8.28 -22.21
CA ALA A 368 -13.31 -6.93 -21.73
C ALA A 368 -12.03 -6.10 -21.98
N GLY A 369 -11.94 -5.52 -23.19
CA GLY A 369 -10.76 -4.79 -23.64
C GLY A 369 -9.49 -5.63 -23.60
N ASN A 370 -8.51 -5.26 -22.78
CA ASN A 370 -7.25 -5.98 -22.61
C ASN A 370 -7.32 -7.17 -21.62
N TYR A 371 -8.51 -7.49 -21.10
CA TYR A 371 -8.73 -8.62 -20.19
C TYR A 371 -9.55 -9.71 -20.87
N LEU A 372 -9.31 -10.96 -20.47
CA LEU A 372 -10.16 -12.10 -20.79
C LEU A 372 -11.03 -12.41 -19.59
N ARG A 373 -12.31 -12.67 -19.82
CA ARG A 373 -13.23 -13.19 -18.82
C ARG A 373 -13.16 -14.71 -18.86
N VAL A 374 -12.90 -15.35 -17.73
CA VAL A 374 -12.59 -16.79 -17.65
C VAL A 374 -13.64 -17.57 -16.86
N ASN A 375 -13.88 -18.82 -17.27
CA ASN A 375 -14.83 -19.70 -16.58
C ASN A 375 -14.23 -20.26 -15.29
N LEU A 376 -14.71 -19.78 -14.14
CA LEU A 376 -14.49 -20.38 -12.82
C LEU A 376 -15.84 -20.62 -12.13
N GLY A 377 -16.78 -21.28 -12.82
CA GLY A 377 -18.11 -21.62 -12.30
C GLY A 377 -19.07 -20.45 -12.13
N VAL A 378 -18.58 -19.20 -12.20
CA VAL A 378 -19.37 -17.96 -12.20
C VAL A 378 -18.78 -16.97 -13.23
N LYS A 379 -19.61 -16.06 -13.74
CA LYS A 379 -19.29 -15.19 -14.90
C LYS A 379 -18.28 -14.04 -14.62
N ASN A 380 -17.72 -13.92 -13.43
CA ASN A 380 -17.16 -12.65 -12.93
C ASN A 380 -15.64 -12.65 -12.65
N TYR A 381 -14.84 -13.44 -13.37
CA TYR A 381 -13.38 -13.45 -13.21
C TYR A 381 -12.62 -13.00 -14.46
N LEU A 382 -11.59 -12.17 -14.26
CA LEU A 382 -10.76 -11.57 -15.30
C LEU A 382 -9.28 -11.89 -15.13
N ILE A 383 -8.60 -12.12 -16.25
CA ILE A 383 -7.15 -12.29 -16.38
C ILE A 383 -6.62 -11.33 -17.47
N TYR A 384 -5.39 -10.84 -17.35
CA TYR A 384 -4.80 -9.95 -18.36
C TYR A 384 -4.39 -10.75 -19.61
N GLN A 385 -4.69 -10.23 -20.81
CA GLN A 385 -4.38 -10.92 -22.07
C GLN A 385 -2.87 -11.14 -22.30
N GLY A 386 -2.02 -10.24 -21.81
CA GLY A 386 -0.57 -10.38 -21.94
C GLY A 386 0.06 -11.47 -21.05
N ASP A 387 -0.69 -12.00 -20.08
CA ASP A 387 -0.23 -13.02 -19.14
C ASP A 387 -0.49 -14.47 -19.63
N VAL A 388 -1.11 -14.62 -20.82
CA VAL A 388 -1.56 -15.91 -21.38
C VAL A 388 -1.22 -16.06 -22.86
N LYS A 389 -1.30 -17.29 -23.37
CA LYS A 389 -1.25 -17.61 -24.81
C LYS A 389 -2.50 -18.39 -25.23
N GLU A 390 -2.99 -18.16 -26.45
CA GLU A 390 -4.06 -18.96 -27.06
C GLU A 390 -3.54 -20.37 -27.40
N MET A 391 -4.34 -21.40 -27.11
CA MET A 391 -4.00 -22.81 -27.39
C MET A 391 -4.44 -23.29 -28.79
N GLY A 392 -5.05 -22.43 -29.60
CA GLY A 392 -5.49 -22.73 -30.95
C GLY A 392 -6.77 -23.56 -31.01
N ASN A 393 -6.86 -24.49 -31.97
CA ASN A 393 -8.06 -25.30 -32.22
C ASN A 393 -8.23 -26.44 -31.19
N VAL A 394 -8.44 -26.09 -29.92
CA VAL A 394 -8.81 -27.04 -28.87
C VAL A 394 -10.31 -27.31 -28.95
N ILE A 395 -10.71 -28.59 -28.91
CA ILE A 395 -12.13 -29.00 -29.04
C ILE A 395 -12.78 -29.22 -27.67
N ASN A 396 -11.98 -29.63 -26.66
CA ASN A 396 -12.46 -29.94 -25.31
C ASN A 396 -12.05 -28.85 -24.32
N LYS A 397 -12.88 -28.65 -23.28
CA LYS A 397 -12.52 -27.81 -22.13
C LYS A 397 -11.45 -28.51 -21.27
N PRO A 398 -10.61 -27.77 -20.52
CA PRO A 398 -9.69 -28.36 -19.54
C PRO A 398 -10.47 -29.23 -18.56
N PHE A 399 -10.07 -30.51 -18.43
CA PHE A 399 -10.84 -31.48 -17.65
C PHE A 399 -9.98 -32.62 -17.11
N THR A 400 -10.19 -32.95 -15.84
CA THR A 400 -9.53 -34.08 -15.17
C THR A 400 -10.48 -34.81 -14.22
N GLY A 401 -10.28 -36.12 -14.10
CA GLY A 401 -10.76 -36.85 -12.93
C GLY A 401 -9.82 -36.58 -11.75
N LEU A 402 -10.37 -36.45 -10.54
CA LEU A 402 -9.59 -36.54 -9.31
C LEU A 402 -9.86 -37.92 -8.69
N SER A 403 -8.82 -38.76 -8.62
CA SER A 403 -8.93 -40.15 -8.11
C SER A 403 -7.95 -40.48 -6.98
N LYS A 404 -6.97 -39.61 -6.72
CA LYS A 404 -5.94 -39.83 -5.69
C LYS A 404 -5.53 -38.51 -5.03
N ILE A 405 -5.37 -38.56 -3.71
CA ILE A 405 -4.73 -37.52 -2.90
C ILE A 405 -3.54 -38.17 -2.19
N GLY A 406 -2.34 -37.69 -2.49
CA GLY A 406 -1.12 -38.08 -1.78
C GLY A 406 -0.87 -37.17 -0.58
N LEU A 407 -0.51 -37.75 0.56
CA LEU A 407 -0.08 -37.05 1.77
C LEU A 407 1.35 -37.42 2.13
N ASN A 408 2.15 -36.41 2.44
CA ASN A 408 3.50 -36.59 2.96
C ASN A 408 3.78 -35.49 4.00
N GLU A 409 4.27 -35.84 5.17
CA GLU A 409 4.60 -34.88 6.22
C GLU A 409 6.07 -34.96 6.61
N THR A 410 6.72 -33.81 6.64
CA THR A 410 8.11 -33.66 7.11
C THR A 410 8.13 -33.01 8.50
N LYS A 411 9.34 -32.69 8.98
CA LYS A 411 9.50 -31.87 10.18
C LYS A 411 8.90 -30.46 10.01
N ASN A 412 8.99 -29.90 8.80
CA ASN A 412 8.77 -28.46 8.56
C ASN A 412 7.51 -28.17 7.73
N GLU A 413 6.99 -29.15 6.98
CA GLU A 413 5.88 -28.95 6.05
C GLU A 413 4.97 -30.18 5.94
N VAL A 414 3.75 -29.95 5.44
CA VAL A 414 2.75 -30.95 5.11
C VAL A 414 2.41 -30.80 3.64
N GLU A 415 2.79 -31.78 2.83
CA GLU A 415 2.58 -31.79 1.40
C GLU A 415 1.34 -32.61 1.02
N ILE A 416 0.46 -32.00 0.23
CA ILE A 416 -0.81 -32.55 -0.23
C ILE A 416 -0.81 -32.49 -1.76
N ARG A 417 -0.87 -33.66 -2.39
CA ARG A 417 -0.75 -33.84 -3.85
C ARG A 417 -2.07 -34.27 -4.44
N PHE A 418 -2.64 -33.46 -5.32
CA PHE A 418 -3.85 -33.78 -6.07
C PHE A 418 -3.46 -34.37 -7.42
N ASN A 419 -3.79 -35.65 -7.64
CA ASN A 419 -3.48 -36.31 -8.91
C ASN A 419 -4.43 -35.81 -10.00
N THR A 420 -3.98 -34.79 -10.72
CA THR A 420 -4.65 -34.17 -11.86
C THR A 420 -3.89 -34.45 -13.16
N ARG A 421 -4.61 -34.60 -14.27
CA ARG A 421 -4.05 -34.96 -15.59
C ARG A 421 -3.79 -33.75 -16.49
N GLU A 422 -4.26 -32.58 -16.08
CA GLU A 422 -4.03 -31.29 -16.72
C GLU A 422 -3.84 -30.24 -15.63
N CYS A 423 -3.08 -29.19 -15.95
CA CYS A 423 -2.98 -27.99 -15.11
C CYS A 423 -4.28 -27.19 -15.22
N ILE A 424 -5.24 -27.49 -14.36
CA ILE A 424 -6.60 -26.95 -14.36
C ILE A 424 -6.72 -25.67 -13.51
N PRO A 425 -7.73 -24.80 -13.75
CA PRO A 425 -7.92 -23.62 -12.91
C PRO A 425 -8.32 -23.99 -11.48
N PHE A 426 -7.89 -23.17 -10.53
CA PHE A 426 -8.26 -23.31 -9.14
C PHE A 426 -8.45 -21.95 -8.47
N LEU A 427 -9.22 -21.94 -7.38
CA LEU A 427 -9.20 -20.87 -6.38
C LEU A 427 -8.77 -21.43 -5.01
N ILE A 428 -8.10 -20.59 -4.22
CA ILE A 428 -7.71 -20.86 -2.83
C ILE A 428 -8.42 -19.86 -1.92
N GLU A 429 -9.05 -20.37 -0.86
CA GLU A 429 -9.63 -19.63 0.26
C GLU A 429 -8.95 -20.13 1.55
N ASP A 430 -8.66 -19.22 2.48
CA ASP A 430 -7.92 -19.53 3.71
C ASP A 430 -8.69 -19.08 4.96
N GLU A 431 -8.67 -19.94 5.96
CA GLU A 431 -9.19 -19.74 7.32
C GLU A 431 -8.08 -20.13 8.32
N PRO A 432 -8.09 -19.65 9.58
CA PRO A 432 -6.94 -19.80 10.49
C PRO A 432 -6.37 -21.21 10.70
N GLN A 433 -7.17 -22.27 10.48
CA GLN A 433 -6.77 -23.69 10.59
C GLN A 433 -7.21 -24.53 9.37
N GLN A 434 -7.56 -23.90 8.25
CA GLN A 434 -8.16 -24.61 7.12
C GLN A 434 -7.84 -23.94 5.78
N LEU A 435 -7.50 -24.75 4.78
CA LEU A 435 -7.43 -24.32 3.37
C LEU A 435 -8.58 -24.93 2.59
N ARG A 436 -9.26 -24.12 1.78
CA ARG A 436 -10.31 -24.57 0.87
C ARG A 436 -9.89 -24.29 -0.57
N LEU A 437 -9.77 -25.35 -1.36
CA LEU A 437 -9.38 -25.30 -2.78
C LEU A 437 -10.63 -25.55 -3.62
N ILE A 438 -10.96 -24.66 -4.55
CA ILE A 438 -12.00 -24.90 -5.55
C ILE A 438 -11.31 -25.23 -6.86
N LEU A 439 -11.32 -26.49 -7.26
CA LEU A 439 -10.73 -26.94 -8.53
C LEU A 439 -11.81 -26.97 -9.62
N TYR A 440 -11.54 -26.35 -10.78
CA TYR A 440 -12.47 -26.27 -11.91
C TYR A 440 -12.02 -27.18 -13.06
N GLY A 441 -12.97 -27.69 -13.84
CA GLY A 441 -12.71 -28.80 -14.76
C GLY A 441 -12.47 -30.12 -14.03
N VAL A 442 -13.06 -30.34 -12.84
CA VAL A 442 -12.86 -31.57 -12.06
C VAL A 442 -14.14 -32.38 -11.95
N LYS A 443 -14.06 -33.65 -12.34
CA LYS A 443 -15.03 -34.66 -11.90
C LYS A 443 -14.48 -35.46 -10.71
N LYS A 444 -15.18 -35.37 -9.59
CA LYS A 444 -14.95 -36.20 -8.39
C LYS A 444 -15.15 -37.68 -8.74
N SER A 445 -14.16 -38.52 -8.45
CA SER A 445 -14.36 -39.99 -8.48
C SER A 445 -15.15 -40.44 -7.26
N GLU A 446 -16.01 -41.45 -7.40
CA GLU A 446 -16.76 -42.01 -6.26
C GLU A 446 -15.81 -42.56 -5.17
N ASN A 447 -14.68 -43.13 -5.59
CA ASN A 447 -13.63 -43.65 -4.72
C ASN A 447 -12.34 -42.86 -4.97
N ILE A 448 -12.07 -41.85 -4.14
CA ILE A 448 -10.77 -41.15 -4.11
C ILE A 448 -9.86 -41.90 -3.13
N ILE A 449 -8.70 -42.33 -3.61
CA ILE A 449 -7.70 -43.03 -2.80
C ILE A 449 -6.83 -41.99 -2.09
N GLN A 450 -6.83 -42.01 -0.76
CA GLN A 450 -5.82 -41.30 0.04
C GLN A 450 -4.60 -42.24 0.22
N GLU A 451 -3.41 -41.77 -0.13
CA GLU A 451 -2.16 -42.51 0.06
C GLU A 451 -1.17 -41.71 0.89
N GLY A 452 -0.37 -42.39 1.71
CA GLY A 452 0.56 -41.76 2.65
C GLY A 452 -0.14 -41.22 3.90
N GLU A 453 0.64 -40.59 4.77
CA GLU A 453 0.20 -40.11 6.07
C GLU A 453 0.74 -38.70 6.35
N ALA A 454 -0.12 -37.87 6.92
CA ALA A 454 0.23 -36.55 7.45
C ALA A 454 -0.55 -36.32 8.75
N PRO A 455 0.01 -36.66 9.94
CA PRO A 455 -0.66 -36.49 11.23
C PRO A 455 -1.16 -35.07 11.53
N SER A 456 -0.63 -34.05 10.85
CA SER A 456 -1.07 -32.65 10.93
C SER A 456 -2.38 -32.37 10.18
N VAL A 457 -2.80 -33.23 9.24
CA VAL A 457 -4.09 -33.11 8.53
C VAL A 457 -5.18 -33.79 9.37
N GLN A 458 -6.09 -33.00 9.91
CA GLN A 458 -7.22 -33.51 10.70
C GLN A 458 -8.29 -34.14 9.82
N LYS A 459 -8.60 -33.51 8.67
CA LYS A 459 -9.62 -33.97 7.73
C LYS A 459 -9.38 -33.45 6.31
N ILE A 460 -9.88 -34.19 5.32
CA ILE A 460 -10.06 -33.72 3.95
C ILE A 460 -11.51 -34.00 3.55
N GLU A 461 -12.29 -32.95 3.35
CA GLU A 461 -13.68 -33.02 2.87
C GLU A 461 -13.73 -32.60 1.40
N ILE A 462 -14.52 -33.30 0.59
CA ILE A 462 -14.61 -33.05 -0.86
C ILE A 462 -16.08 -32.93 -1.26
N GLU A 463 -16.48 -31.74 -1.68
CA GLU A 463 -17.85 -31.34 -1.96
C GLU A 463 -17.99 -30.85 -3.40
N SER A 464 -19.20 -30.95 -3.95
CA SER A 464 -19.55 -30.20 -5.17
C SER A 464 -19.95 -28.78 -4.74
N PRO A 465 -19.30 -27.71 -5.24
CA PRO A 465 -19.47 -26.37 -4.68
C PRO A 465 -20.86 -25.74 -4.93
N VAL A 466 -21.60 -26.18 -5.96
CA VAL A 466 -22.93 -25.69 -6.34
C VAL A 466 -23.77 -26.85 -6.93
N GLN A 467 -25.07 -26.64 -7.18
CA GLN A 467 -25.97 -27.53 -7.93
C GLN A 467 -25.37 -28.05 -9.25
N GLU A 468 -25.96 -29.16 -9.74
CA GLU A 468 -25.49 -30.20 -10.68
C GLU A 468 -24.74 -29.81 -11.99
N GLU A 469 -24.51 -28.53 -12.28
CA GLU A 469 -23.93 -28.05 -13.55
C GLU A 469 -22.46 -27.58 -13.48
N SER A 470 -21.84 -27.49 -12.29
CA SER A 470 -20.42 -27.12 -12.20
C SER A 470 -19.49 -28.36 -12.27
N ASP A 471 -18.67 -28.45 -13.31
CA ASP A 471 -17.46 -29.32 -13.37
C ASP A 471 -16.41 -28.82 -12.36
N ALA A 472 -16.71 -28.89 -11.06
CA ALA A 472 -15.84 -28.38 -10.01
C ALA A 472 -15.90 -29.22 -8.74
N ALA A 473 -14.80 -29.23 -7.99
CA ALA A 473 -14.69 -29.86 -6.68
C ALA A 473 -14.13 -28.86 -5.67
N ALA A 474 -14.86 -28.63 -4.58
CA ALA A 474 -14.35 -27.94 -3.41
C ALA A 474 -13.67 -28.98 -2.49
N ILE A 475 -12.42 -28.72 -2.13
CA ILE A 475 -11.61 -29.58 -1.26
C ILE A 475 -11.23 -28.76 -0.03
N THR A 476 -11.76 -29.15 1.11
CA THR A 476 -11.52 -28.51 2.41
C THR A 476 -10.51 -29.34 3.20
N ILE A 477 -9.33 -28.79 3.42
CA ILE A 477 -8.23 -29.37 4.20
C ILE A 477 -8.27 -28.74 5.60
N GLY A 478 -8.67 -29.52 6.60
CA GLY A 478 -8.61 -29.10 8.01
C GLY A 478 -7.27 -29.51 8.63
N MET A 479 -6.57 -28.56 9.24
CA MET A 479 -5.30 -28.79 9.93
C MET A 479 -5.52 -28.89 11.45
N ASN A 480 -4.70 -29.67 12.14
CA ASN A 480 -4.72 -29.77 13.61
C ASN A 480 -3.95 -28.63 14.33
N GLN A 481 -3.43 -27.67 13.56
CA GLN A 481 -2.65 -26.53 14.01
C GLN A 481 -3.01 -25.31 13.13
N PRO A 482 -2.84 -24.07 13.65
CA PRO A 482 -2.92 -22.86 12.83
C PRO A 482 -2.05 -22.89 11.58
N LEU A 483 -2.54 -22.30 10.49
CA LEU A 483 -1.74 -22.12 9.28
C LEU A 483 -0.61 -21.11 9.56
N ALA A 484 0.62 -21.49 9.20
CA ALA A 484 1.81 -20.63 9.27
C ALA A 484 2.31 -20.21 7.87
N GLY A 485 1.42 -20.29 6.88
CA GLY A 485 1.71 -20.11 5.46
C GLY A 485 1.64 -21.40 4.65
N PHE A 486 1.51 -21.24 3.33
CA PHE A 486 1.42 -22.32 2.37
C PHE A 486 2.02 -21.95 1.00
N ASP A 487 2.54 -22.95 0.30
CA ASP A 487 2.96 -22.90 -1.11
C ASP A 487 1.98 -23.69 -1.99
N TYR A 488 1.92 -23.35 -3.28
CA TYR A 488 1.10 -24.05 -4.26
C TYR A 488 1.80 -24.03 -5.63
N ARG A 489 1.93 -25.20 -6.27
CA ARG A 489 2.70 -25.37 -7.52
C ARG A 489 2.19 -26.53 -8.37
N TRP A 490 2.54 -26.52 -9.66
CA TRP A 490 2.37 -27.66 -10.56
C TRP A 490 3.65 -28.51 -10.56
N GLU A 491 3.53 -29.81 -10.28
CA GLU A 491 4.58 -30.78 -10.55
C GLU A 491 4.14 -31.70 -11.70
N GLY A 492 4.63 -31.37 -12.90
CA GLY A 492 4.07 -31.90 -14.14
C GLY A 492 2.63 -31.40 -14.32
N THR A 493 1.66 -32.23 -13.97
CA THR A 493 0.22 -31.91 -13.96
C THR A 493 -0.44 -32.07 -12.59
N GLU A 494 0.27 -32.54 -11.57
CA GLU A 494 -0.26 -32.64 -10.21
C GLU A 494 -0.26 -31.27 -9.54
N LEU A 495 -1.37 -30.87 -8.92
CA LEU A 495 -1.38 -29.71 -8.04
C LEU A 495 -0.80 -30.13 -6.69
N VAL A 496 0.29 -29.48 -6.28
CA VAL A 496 0.93 -29.71 -4.99
C VAL A 496 0.69 -28.49 -4.11
N ILE A 497 0.11 -28.70 -2.93
CA ILE A 497 0.01 -27.71 -1.87
C ILE A 497 0.97 -28.14 -0.76
N SER A 498 1.85 -27.24 -0.32
CA SER A 498 2.67 -27.47 0.88
C SER A 498 2.25 -26.49 1.97
N VAL A 499 1.83 -26.99 3.12
CA VAL A 499 1.46 -26.17 4.28
C VAL A 499 2.63 -26.15 5.25
N ARG A 500 3.11 -24.95 5.63
CA ARG A 500 4.19 -24.78 6.60
C ARG A 500 3.71 -25.20 7.99
N LYS A 501 4.48 -26.04 8.67
CA LYS A 501 4.25 -26.40 10.08
C LYS A 501 4.75 -25.29 10.99
N LEU A 502 4.13 -25.13 12.15
CA LEU A 502 4.55 -24.12 13.12
C LEU A 502 6.01 -24.36 13.56
N PRO A 503 6.84 -23.31 13.62
CA PRO A 503 8.20 -23.43 14.15
C PRO A 503 8.14 -23.78 15.64
N GLN A 504 9.10 -24.57 16.12
CA GLN A 504 9.26 -24.81 17.57
C GLN A 504 9.69 -23.50 18.24
N ILE A 505 8.84 -22.98 19.12
CA ILE A 505 9.07 -21.76 19.91
C ILE A 505 9.60 -22.15 21.29
N SER A 506 10.61 -21.41 21.77
CA SER A 506 11.10 -21.53 23.15
C SER A 506 10.50 -20.40 23.98
N GLU A 507 9.77 -20.73 25.05
CA GLU A 507 9.14 -19.73 25.93
C GLU A 507 10.17 -18.73 26.50
N ASP A 508 11.36 -19.22 26.90
CA ASP A 508 12.45 -18.38 27.43
C ASP A 508 13.07 -17.42 26.39
N ASN A 509 13.00 -17.77 25.10
CA ASN A 509 13.45 -16.89 24.01
C ASN A 509 12.75 -17.25 22.67
N PRO A 510 11.58 -16.64 22.40
CA PRO A 510 10.78 -16.95 21.20
C PRO A 510 11.45 -16.56 19.88
N LEU A 511 12.41 -15.62 19.92
CA LEU A 511 13.09 -15.07 18.75
C LEU A 511 14.36 -15.84 18.36
N ARG A 512 14.85 -16.75 19.22
CA ARG A 512 16.14 -17.44 19.00
C ARG A 512 16.11 -18.27 17.72
N GLY A 513 16.96 -17.90 16.75
CA GLY A 513 17.05 -18.58 15.46
C GLY A 513 15.79 -18.46 14.60
N ARG A 514 14.96 -17.44 14.84
CA ARG A 514 13.91 -17.03 13.91
C ARG A 514 14.49 -16.16 12.81
N ILE A 515 14.11 -16.43 11.56
CA ILE A 515 14.50 -15.61 10.41
C ILE A 515 13.40 -14.58 10.16
N ILE A 516 13.68 -13.30 10.34
CA ILE A 516 12.70 -12.21 10.20
C ILE A 516 13.17 -11.27 9.10
N VAL A 517 12.32 -11.02 8.10
CA VAL A 517 12.54 -9.96 7.12
C VAL A 517 11.82 -8.70 7.56
N ILE A 518 12.55 -7.60 7.61
CA ILE A 518 12.01 -6.25 7.80
C ILE A 518 12.09 -5.52 6.46
N ASP A 519 10.97 -4.91 6.06
CA ASP A 519 10.87 -4.11 4.86
C ASP A 519 10.54 -2.65 5.21
N PRO A 520 11.55 -1.77 5.33
CA PRO A 520 11.29 -0.34 5.38
C PRO A 520 10.71 0.13 4.04
N GLY A 521 9.45 0.57 4.06
CA GLY A 521 8.72 1.03 2.89
C GLY A 521 9.48 2.10 2.10
N HIS A 522 9.17 2.23 0.81
CA HIS A 522 9.72 3.27 -0.06
C HIS A 522 11.26 3.24 -0.17
N GLY A 523 11.90 4.38 -0.48
CA GLY A 523 13.34 4.52 -0.69
C GLY A 523 13.68 5.01 -2.11
N GLY A 524 14.83 5.69 -2.21
CA GLY A 524 15.33 6.32 -3.43
C GLY A 524 14.42 7.45 -3.91
N GLU A 525 13.90 7.29 -5.12
CA GLU A 525 12.97 8.21 -5.78
C GLU A 525 11.56 8.14 -5.18
N SER A 526 11.22 7.03 -4.51
CA SER A 526 9.98 6.92 -3.75
C SER A 526 10.17 7.56 -2.37
N SER A 527 9.66 8.78 -2.17
CA SER A 527 9.62 9.46 -0.86
C SER A 527 8.68 8.77 0.14
N GLY A 528 7.65 8.09 -0.38
CA GLY A 528 6.44 7.80 0.39
C GLY A 528 5.67 9.08 0.72
N ALA A 529 4.83 9.05 1.74
CA ALA A 529 4.12 10.19 2.27
C ALA A 529 5.07 11.32 2.71
N ILE A 530 4.60 12.57 2.55
CA ILE A 530 5.35 13.78 2.95
C ILE A 530 4.63 14.41 4.13
N GLY A 531 5.35 14.55 5.25
CA GLY A 531 4.89 15.24 6.45
C GLY A 531 5.23 16.74 6.46
N PRO A 532 4.76 17.47 7.49
CA PRO A 532 5.19 18.84 7.77
C PRO A 532 6.72 19.03 7.66
N GLY A 533 7.14 20.13 7.03
CA GLY A 533 8.57 20.49 6.95
C GLY A 533 9.36 19.92 5.78
N ASP A 534 8.72 19.12 4.90
CA ASP A 534 9.35 18.32 3.82
C ASP A 534 10.12 17.10 4.35
N ILE A 535 9.45 16.34 5.22
CA ILE A 535 10.00 15.11 5.81
C ILE A 535 9.34 13.92 5.14
N HIS A 536 10.15 12.98 4.66
CA HIS A 536 9.68 11.87 3.84
C HIS A 536 9.55 10.59 4.67
N GLU A 537 8.46 9.85 4.45
CA GLU A 537 8.18 8.57 5.10
C GLU A 537 9.37 7.61 4.99
N LYS A 538 10.00 7.54 3.81
CA LYS A 538 11.16 6.67 3.53
C LYS A 538 12.29 6.79 4.55
N ASP A 539 12.50 7.95 5.17
CA ASP A 539 13.57 8.20 6.12
C ASP A 539 13.16 7.73 7.52
N VAL A 540 11.93 8.08 7.93
CA VAL A 540 11.31 7.68 9.21
C VAL A 540 11.26 6.15 9.34
N VAL A 541 10.73 5.47 8.32
CA VAL A 541 10.53 4.01 8.36
C VAL A 541 11.85 3.24 8.28
N LEU A 542 12.88 3.83 7.66
CA LEU A 542 14.23 3.26 7.64
C LEU A 542 14.86 3.27 9.04
N GLU A 543 14.74 4.37 9.79
CA GLU A 543 15.28 4.45 11.14
C GLU A 543 14.54 3.54 12.12
N ILE A 544 13.20 3.46 12.06
CA ILE A 544 12.41 2.48 12.82
C ILE A 544 12.85 1.05 12.47
N GLY A 545 13.01 0.74 11.18
CA GLY A 545 13.48 -0.57 10.72
C GLY A 545 14.88 -0.93 11.21
N LYS A 546 15.83 0.02 11.23
CA LYS A 546 17.18 -0.19 11.79
C LYS A 546 17.15 -0.46 13.30
N PHE A 547 16.34 0.27 14.06
CA PHE A 547 16.17 0.00 15.49
C PHE A 547 15.57 -1.39 15.72
N LEU A 548 14.54 -1.78 14.96
CA LEU A 548 13.92 -3.10 15.05
C LEU A 548 14.92 -4.21 14.69
N GLN A 549 15.74 -3.99 13.66
CA GLN A 549 16.81 -4.92 13.28
C GLN A 549 17.80 -5.16 14.42
N SER A 550 18.27 -4.10 15.08
CA SER A 550 19.19 -4.22 16.22
C SER A 550 18.54 -5.03 17.34
N MET A 551 17.34 -4.64 17.77
CA MET A 551 16.68 -5.27 18.92
C MET A 551 16.35 -6.75 18.69
N LEU A 552 15.88 -7.12 17.49
CA LEU A 552 15.63 -8.51 17.13
C LEU A 552 16.93 -9.34 17.09
N LYS A 553 18.03 -8.78 16.56
CA LYS A 553 19.35 -9.43 16.59
C LYS A 553 19.86 -9.61 18.03
N ASP A 554 19.70 -8.61 18.89
CA ASP A 554 20.07 -8.68 20.31
C ASP A 554 19.30 -9.76 21.08
N LYS A 555 18.08 -10.11 20.62
CA LYS A 555 17.29 -11.25 21.12
C LYS A 555 17.65 -12.59 20.48
N GLY A 556 18.50 -12.61 19.44
CA GLY A 556 18.99 -13.81 18.77
C GLY A 556 18.20 -14.24 17.53
N ALA A 557 17.41 -13.35 16.94
CA ALA A 557 16.85 -13.56 15.60
C ALA A 557 17.90 -13.28 14.51
N GLU A 558 17.79 -13.99 13.39
CA GLU A 558 18.44 -13.61 12.14
C GLU A 558 17.56 -12.61 11.41
N VAL A 559 18.10 -11.45 11.05
CA VAL A 559 17.30 -10.34 10.52
C VAL A 559 17.85 -9.79 9.20
N ILE A 560 17.08 -10.01 8.14
CA ILE A 560 17.30 -9.47 6.80
C ILE A 560 16.51 -8.15 6.67
N MET A 561 17.12 -7.15 6.04
CA MET A 561 16.47 -5.88 5.70
C MET A 561 16.36 -5.80 4.19
N THR A 562 15.19 -5.45 3.64
CA THR A 562 15.06 -5.22 2.17
C THR A 562 15.91 -4.04 1.70
N ARG A 563 16.12 -3.04 2.59
CA ARG A 563 17.10 -1.96 2.43
C ARG A 563 17.67 -1.50 3.77
N THR A 564 18.94 -1.13 3.78
CA THR A 564 19.64 -0.54 4.95
C THR A 564 20.01 0.94 4.75
N LYS A 565 19.74 1.48 3.56
CA LYS A 565 20.04 2.84 3.12
C LYS A 565 18.92 3.39 2.24
N ASP A 566 19.02 4.65 1.85
CA ASP A 566 18.08 5.26 0.90
C ASP A 566 18.39 4.83 -0.54
N VAL A 567 17.66 3.83 -1.03
CA VAL A 567 17.75 3.29 -2.40
C VAL A 567 16.40 2.79 -2.88
N ASN A 568 16.19 2.82 -4.20
CA ASN A 568 15.08 2.11 -4.84
C ASN A 568 15.24 0.59 -4.61
N VAL A 569 14.15 -0.08 -4.22
CA VAL A 569 14.03 -1.56 -4.19
C VAL A 569 12.69 -1.90 -4.82
N ASP A 570 12.68 -2.85 -5.77
CA ASP A 570 11.46 -3.23 -6.47
C ASP A 570 10.40 -3.77 -5.51
N LEU A 571 9.13 -3.52 -5.84
CA LEU A 571 8.00 -3.86 -5.00
C LEU A 571 7.83 -5.38 -4.79
N TYR A 572 8.28 -6.21 -5.74
CA TYR A 572 8.23 -7.67 -5.61
C TYR A 572 9.49 -8.25 -4.98
N GLU A 573 10.68 -7.68 -5.26
CA GLU A 573 11.95 -8.11 -4.63
C GLU A 573 11.87 -8.11 -3.10
N ARG A 574 11.14 -7.14 -2.51
CA ARG A 574 10.92 -7.02 -1.06
C ARG A 574 10.37 -8.30 -0.43
N ILE A 575 9.29 -8.85 -0.97
CA ILE A 575 8.63 -10.04 -0.42
C ILE A 575 9.25 -11.34 -0.95
N ASP A 576 9.81 -11.33 -2.17
CA ASP A 576 10.54 -12.48 -2.68
C ASP A 576 11.83 -12.74 -1.88
N SER A 577 12.46 -11.70 -1.31
CA SER A 577 13.54 -11.85 -0.33
C SER A 577 13.15 -12.70 0.89
N ALA A 578 11.90 -12.65 1.35
CA ALA A 578 11.41 -13.48 2.45
C ALA A 578 11.28 -14.96 2.06
N LEU A 579 10.96 -15.23 0.79
CA LEU A 579 10.95 -16.59 0.24
C LEU A 579 12.37 -17.15 0.12
N GLU A 580 13.28 -16.37 -0.45
CA GLU A 580 14.69 -16.74 -0.66
C GLU A 580 15.39 -17.13 0.65
N HIS A 581 15.11 -16.41 1.74
CA HIS A 581 15.68 -16.66 3.06
C HIS A 581 14.84 -17.63 3.92
N ASN A 582 13.75 -18.22 3.40
CA ASN A 582 12.82 -19.09 4.12
C ASN A 582 12.27 -18.47 5.43
N ALA A 583 12.03 -17.16 5.42
CA ALA A 583 11.74 -16.38 6.62
C ALA A 583 10.54 -16.91 7.41
N ASP A 584 10.64 -16.92 8.73
CA ASP A 584 9.55 -17.22 9.66
C ASP A 584 8.50 -16.09 9.71
N LEU A 585 8.90 -14.86 9.34
CA LEU A 585 8.05 -13.67 9.42
C LEU A 585 8.54 -12.57 8.46
N PHE A 586 7.61 -11.84 7.85
CA PHE A 586 7.85 -10.62 7.08
C PHE A 586 7.06 -9.44 7.68
N ILE A 587 7.75 -8.34 8.02
CA ILE A 587 7.15 -7.11 8.54
C ILE A 587 7.54 -5.94 7.64
N SER A 588 6.57 -5.38 6.91
CA SER A 588 6.76 -4.10 6.21
C SER A 588 6.39 -2.94 7.12
N ILE A 589 7.18 -1.86 7.12
CA ILE A 589 7.02 -0.69 8.00
C ILE A 589 6.78 0.55 7.15
N HIS A 590 5.68 1.23 7.42
CA HIS A 590 5.17 2.40 6.70
C HIS A 590 4.70 3.49 7.68
N ALA A 591 4.46 4.70 7.17
CA ALA A 591 3.82 5.78 7.90
C ALA A 591 2.81 6.53 7.01
N ASN A 592 1.55 6.42 7.41
CA ASN A 592 0.37 6.61 6.56
C ASN A 592 0.09 8.06 6.16
N ALA A 593 -0.80 8.25 5.18
CA ALA A 593 -1.37 9.54 4.81
C ALA A 593 -2.82 9.38 4.32
N HIS A 594 -3.57 10.49 4.29
CA HIS A 594 -4.94 10.49 3.79
C HIS A 594 -5.04 10.74 2.29
N ALA A 595 -6.08 10.17 1.69
CA ALA A 595 -6.63 10.64 0.43
C ALA A 595 -7.45 11.94 0.67
N GLU A 596 -7.52 12.79 -0.35
CA GLU A 596 -8.29 14.04 -0.35
C GLU A 596 -9.79 13.77 -0.07
N GLY A 597 -10.45 14.66 0.68
CA GLY A 597 -11.83 14.46 1.15
C GLY A 597 -11.99 13.62 2.43
N ALA A 598 -10.90 13.10 3.02
CA ALA A 598 -10.95 12.39 4.30
C ALA A 598 -10.91 13.34 5.52
N ASP A 599 -11.49 12.90 6.64
CA ASP A 599 -11.34 13.57 7.94
C ASP A 599 -9.95 13.30 8.55
N ALA A 600 -8.96 14.04 8.05
CA ALA A 600 -7.58 13.98 8.51
C ALA A 600 -7.36 14.53 9.94
N ILE A 601 -8.38 15.11 10.59
CA ILE A 601 -8.27 15.67 11.94
C ILE A 601 -8.60 14.61 13.00
N ASN A 602 -9.61 13.79 12.76
CA ASN A 602 -10.10 12.82 13.75
C ASN A 602 -9.72 11.37 13.44
N TYR A 603 -9.43 11.02 12.19
CA TYR A 603 -9.04 9.66 11.80
C TYR A 603 -7.52 9.56 11.65
N HIS A 604 -6.80 9.23 12.72
CA HIS A 604 -5.33 9.10 12.70
C HIS A 604 -4.85 7.90 13.56
N GLY A 605 -3.55 7.80 13.86
CA GLY A 605 -2.97 6.76 14.69
C GLY A 605 -2.55 5.46 13.96
N HIS A 606 -2.62 4.34 14.68
CA HIS A 606 -2.01 3.06 14.28
C HIS A 606 -2.92 2.17 13.42
N MET A 607 -2.37 1.57 12.36
CA MET A 607 -3.06 0.57 11.54
C MET A 607 -2.13 -0.60 11.22
N THR A 608 -2.68 -1.81 11.08
CA THR A 608 -1.90 -2.98 10.59
C THR A 608 -2.70 -3.74 9.55
N LEU A 609 -2.04 -4.11 8.46
CA LEU A 609 -2.67 -4.65 7.26
C LEU A 609 -2.11 -6.03 6.94
N TYR A 610 -2.97 -6.90 6.44
CA TYR A 610 -2.68 -8.31 6.20
C TYR A 610 -3.42 -8.79 4.94
N ASN A 611 -3.16 -10.01 4.47
CA ASN A 611 -3.88 -10.58 3.30
C ASN A 611 -4.59 -11.89 3.68
N TYR A 612 -3.83 -12.93 4.02
CA TYR A 612 -4.37 -14.24 4.42
C TYR A 612 -4.98 -14.19 5.81
N ALA A 613 -6.14 -14.82 6.02
CA ALA A 613 -6.86 -14.86 7.30
C ALA A 613 -5.97 -15.32 8.47
N TYR A 614 -5.06 -16.26 8.25
CA TYR A 614 -4.12 -16.70 9.30
C TYR A 614 -3.16 -15.60 9.80
N ASN A 615 -2.92 -14.54 9.01
CA ASN A 615 -2.14 -13.36 9.43
C ASN A 615 -2.96 -12.34 10.24
N GLN A 616 -4.29 -12.49 10.38
CA GLN A 616 -5.09 -11.54 11.14
C GLN A 616 -4.66 -11.47 12.62
N LYS A 617 -4.37 -12.63 13.25
CA LYS A 617 -3.93 -12.69 14.65
C LYS A 617 -2.63 -11.91 14.89
N LEU A 618 -1.66 -12.04 13.97
CA LEU A 618 -0.41 -11.27 13.97
C LEU A 618 -0.68 -9.76 13.86
N ALA A 619 -1.58 -9.36 12.95
CA ALA A 619 -1.95 -7.95 12.75
C ALA A 619 -2.63 -7.33 13.98
N GLU A 620 -3.53 -8.07 14.63
CA GLU A 620 -4.19 -7.62 15.89
C GLU A 620 -3.16 -7.46 17.01
N ILE A 621 -2.32 -8.47 17.28
CA ILE A 621 -1.33 -8.43 18.37
C ILE A 621 -0.33 -7.27 18.22
N ILE A 622 0.12 -6.98 17.00
CA ILE A 622 1.01 -5.84 16.74
C ILE A 622 0.27 -4.50 16.94
N LEU A 623 -0.97 -4.39 16.47
CA LEU A 623 -1.76 -3.16 16.64
C LEU A 623 -2.11 -2.90 18.11
N ASP A 624 -2.48 -3.93 18.86
CA ASP A 624 -2.77 -3.85 20.30
C ASP A 624 -1.53 -3.36 21.07
N ASN A 625 -0.36 -3.97 20.82
CA ASN A 625 0.90 -3.54 21.42
C ASN A 625 1.24 -2.06 21.12
N LEU A 626 1.01 -1.61 19.88
CA LEU A 626 1.19 -0.20 19.48
C LEU A 626 0.29 0.72 20.30
N VAL A 627 -1.01 0.45 20.32
CA VAL A 627 -2.03 1.26 21.00
C VAL A 627 -1.86 1.31 22.52
N GLU A 628 -1.42 0.22 23.15
CA GLU A 628 -1.21 0.18 24.60
C GLU A 628 0.03 0.98 25.06
N ARG A 629 1.02 1.14 24.19
CA ARG A 629 2.37 1.62 24.58
C ARG A 629 2.72 2.97 23.97
N ILE A 630 2.25 3.25 22.75
CA ILE A 630 2.38 4.55 22.08
C ILE A 630 1.05 5.28 22.23
N GLY A 631 1.07 6.53 22.71
CA GLY A 631 -0.12 7.32 23.04
C GLY A 631 -0.89 7.88 21.83
N LEU A 632 -1.08 7.09 20.78
CA LEU A 632 -1.84 7.42 19.57
C LEU A 632 -3.04 6.47 19.41
N PRO A 633 -4.13 6.89 18.74
CA PRO A 633 -5.35 6.12 18.69
C PRO A 633 -5.22 4.84 17.84
N ARG A 634 -6.11 3.87 18.12
CA ARG A 634 -6.32 2.68 17.28
C ARG A 634 -7.12 3.06 16.03
N THR A 635 -6.56 2.82 14.85
CA THR A 635 -7.29 3.02 13.59
C THR A 635 -8.06 1.75 13.17
N ARG A 636 -7.36 0.67 12.74
CA ARG A 636 -7.96 -0.64 12.38
C ARG A 636 -6.92 -1.72 12.07
N VAL A 637 -7.36 -2.98 12.08
CA VAL A 637 -6.73 -4.07 11.33
C VAL A 637 -7.46 -4.24 9.98
N TRP A 638 -6.74 -4.39 8.86
CA TRP A 638 -7.36 -4.36 7.52
C TRP A 638 -6.81 -5.40 6.52
N LYS A 639 -7.70 -6.26 5.99
CA LYS A 639 -7.38 -7.21 4.89
C LYS A 639 -7.22 -6.46 3.56
N ARG A 640 -6.07 -6.64 2.91
CA ARG A 640 -5.61 -5.98 1.67
C ARG A 640 -4.90 -6.96 0.74
N SER A 641 -5.67 -7.61 -0.14
CA SER A 641 -5.13 -8.48 -1.19
C SER A 641 -4.40 -7.73 -2.31
N ASP A 642 -4.59 -6.42 -2.41
CA ASP A 642 -4.00 -5.54 -3.41
C ASP A 642 -2.55 -5.09 -3.08
N LEU A 643 -2.07 -5.29 -1.86
CA LEU A 643 -0.70 -4.93 -1.47
C LEU A 643 0.29 -6.05 -1.83
N VAL A 644 1.16 -5.81 -2.82
CA VAL A 644 2.12 -6.81 -3.37
C VAL A 644 2.94 -7.51 -2.29
N VAL A 645 3.44 -6.75 -1.31
CA VAL A 645 4.29 -7.27 -0.22
C VAL A 645 3.58 -8.23 0.73
N LEU A 646 2.26 -8.40 0.59
CA LEU A 646 1.44 -9.33 1.39
C LEU A 646 0.88 -10.50 0.56
N ARG A 647 1.26 -10.66 -0.73
CA ARG A 647 0.68 -11.66 -1.65
C ARG A 647 1.46 -12.97 -1.77
N ARG A 648 2.41 -13.24 -0.88
CA ARG A 648 3.13 -14.52 -0.82
C ARG A 648 2.59 -15.32 0.37
N PRO A 649 1.80 -16.39 0.14
CA PRO A 649 1.23 -17.17 1.23
C PRO A 649 2.26 -18.01 1.99
N GLN A 650 3.47 -18.19 1.48
CA GLN A 650 4.48 -19.05 2.09
C GLN A 650 5.06 -18.49 3.42
N VAL A 651 4.90 -17.19 3.66
CA VAL A 651 5.49 -16.48 4.81
C VAL A 651 4.41 -15.65 5.52
N PRO A 652 4.27 -15.77 6.86
CA PRO A 652 3.43 -14.87 7.64
C PRO A 652 3.85 -13.41 7.43
N SER A 653 2.91 -12.55 7.04
CA SER A 653 3.22 -11.20 6.57
C SER A 653 2.19 -10.16 7.01
N VAL A 654 2.69 -9.02 7.50
CA VAL A 654 1.90 -7.80 7.75
C VAL A 654 2.63 -6.54 7.30
N LEU A 655 1.85 -5.50 7.04
CA LEU A 655 2.33 -4.13 6.85
C LEU A 655 1.84 -3.28 8.02
N VAL A 656 2.77 -2.62 8.71
CA VAL A 656 2.52 -1.80 9.91
C VAL A 656 2.59 -0.34 9.52
N GLU A 657 1.46 0.36 9.64
CA GLU A 657 1.37 1.80 9.51
C GLU A 657 1.61 2.41 10.90
N ALA A 658 2.82 2.90 11.12
CA ALA A 658 3.29 3.31 12.45
C ALA A 658 2.47 4.48 13.02
N ALA A 659 2.21 5.51 12.22
CA ALA A 659 1.27 6.61 12.49
C ALA A 659 1.06 7.43 11.19
N PHE A 660 0.28 8.52 11.21
CA PHE A 660 0.06 9.35 10.02
C PHE A 660 1.08 10.49 9.87
N MET A 661 1.85 10.51 8.78
CA MET A 661 2.91 11.49 8.50
C MET A 661 2.43 12.95 8.51
N MET A 662 1.18 13.19 8.09
CA MET A 662 0.59 14.53 7.95
C MET A 662 -0.08 15.08 9.22
N HIS A 663 -0.40 14.22 10.20
CA HIS A 663 -1.14 14.64 11.40
C HIS A 663 -0.16 15.17 12.46
N PRO A 664 -0.32 16.40 13.01
CA PRO A 664 0.68 17.00 13.89
C PRO A 664 1.03 16.18 15.13
N ASP A 665 0.03 15.57 15.78
CA ASP A 665 0.24 14.76 16.99
C ASP A 665 1.05 13.48 16.67
N ASP A 666 0.74 12.82 15.54
CA ASP A 666 1.39 11.60 15.05
C ASP A 666 2.81 11.88 14.60
N ASN A 667 2.97 12.92 13.77
CA ASN A 667 4.24 13.36 13.23
C ASN A 667 5.23 13.67 14.36
N TRP A 668 4.79 14.29 15.47
CA TRP A 668 5.66 14.53 16.62
C TRP A 668 6.32 13.24 17.14
N TYR A 669 5.57 12.14 17.29
CA TYR A 669 6.13 10.83 17.67
C TYR A 669 7.05 10.27 16.58
N LEU A 670 6.61 10.28 15.31
CA LEU A 670 7.39 9.75 14.18
C LEU A 670 8.77 10.41 14.01
N LEU A 671 8.92 11.67 14.42
CA LEU A 671 10.19 12.40 14.29
C LEU A 671 11.18 12.24 15.45
N GLN A 672 10.76 11.80 16.65
CA GLN A 672 11.73 11.68 17.76
C GLN A 672 12.52 10.36 17.66
N PRO A 673 13.86 10.38 17.69
CA PRO A 673 14.65 9.14 17.74
C PRO A 673 14.30 8.24 18.94
N LYS A 674 13.86 8.84 20.06
CA LYS A 674 13.31 8.10 21.22
C LYS A 674 12.08 7.28 20.81
N TYR A 675 11.09 7.89 20.19
CA TYR A 675 9.83 7.22 19.84
C TYR A 675 9.99 6.31 18.62
N GLN A 676 10.87 6.60 17.67
CA GLN A 676 11.26 5.65 16.62
C GLN A 676 11.85 4.35 17.20
N ARG A 677 12.70 4.47 18.22
CA ARG A 677 13.22 3.33 18.99
C ARG A 677 12.10 2.65 19.79
N GLU A 678 11.14 3.41 20.33
CA GLU A 678 9.98 2.89 21.06
C GLU A 678 9.06 2.08 20.14
N PHE A 679 8.66 2.62 18.98
CA PHE A 679 7.94 1.92 17.91
C PHE A 679 8.61 0.58 17.56
N ALA A 680 9.92 0.58 17.33
CA ALA A 680 10.68 -0.64 17.08
C ALA A 680 10.60 -1.66 18.24
N GLY A 681 10.76 -1.22 19.48
CA GLY A 681 10.64 -2.08 20.66
C GLY A 681 9.23 -2.63 20.86
N VAL A 682 8.21 -1.85 20.53
CA VAL A 682 6.80 -2.23 20.63
C VAL A 682 6.42 -3.23 19.53
N ILE A 683 6.89 -3.02 18.29
CA ILE A 683 6.75 -4.00 17.20
C ILE A 683 7.47 -5.30 17.57
N MET A 684 8.69 -5.25 18.12
CA MET A 684 9.38 -6.44 18.62
C MET A 684 8.55 -7.19 19.68
N ASN A 685 7.93 -6.48 20.63
CA ASN A 685 7.07 -7.12 21.63
C ASN A 685 5.86 -7.81 20.98
N GLY A 686 5.19 -7.16 20.02
CA GLY A 686 4.10 -7.78 19.26
C GLY A 686 4.53 -9.03 18.48
N ILE A 687 5.77 -9.05 17.96
CA ILE A 687 6.36 -10.25 17.32
C ILE A 687 6.60 -11.37 18.35
N ILE A 688 7.12 -11.03 19.54
CA ILE A 688 7.34 -11.98 20.65
C ILE A 688 6.00 -12.58 21.10
N ASP A 689 5.00 -11.74 21.35
CA ASP A 689 3.66 -12.12 21.78
C ASP A 689 2.97 -12.99 20.71
N TYR A 690 3.14 -12.68 19.42
CA TYR A 690 2.67 -13.52 18.33
C TYR A 690 3.30 -14.91 18.38
N PHE A 691 4.63 -15.03 18.44
CA PHE A 691 5.31 -16.33 18.50
C PHE A 691 4.94 -17.12 19.76
N LEU A 692 4.79 -16.49 20.92
CA LEU A 692 4.31 -17.14 22.16
C LEU A 692 2.84 -17.61 22.08
N SER A 693 2.07 -17.09 21.11
CA SER A 693 0.67 -17.43 20.94
C SER A 693 0.41 -18.60 19.96
N LEU A 694 1.45 -19.12 19.31
CA LEU A 694 1.34 -20.13 18.23
C LEU A 694 1.04 -21.55 18.74
#